data_AF-A0A6A8M9E8-F1
#
_entry.id   AF-A0A6A8M9E8-F1
#
_cell.length_a   1.000
_cell.length_b   1.000
_cell.length_c   1.000
_cell.angle_alpha   90.00
_cell.angle_beta   90.00
_cell.angle_gamma   90.00
#
_symmetry.space_group_name_H-M   'P 1'
#
loop_
_entity.id
_entity.type
_entity.pdbx_description
1 polymer ?
#
loop_
_entity_poly.entity_id
_entity_poly.type
_entity_poly.pdbx_seq_one_letter_code
_entity_poly.pdbx_strand_id
1 'polypeptide(L)'
;MSSVYGDNFRIEIFGESHSKEIGAVISGFPEGEEFDPVVLQSFMDRRSPGKKGGQLRSAASTARNEKDKVIFLSGVEKCSSDGTDSEADSGAVRLRITGEPIKAVIRNENTRSGDYSSFKGQLRPGHADLGAYLKYGTRGLRPGGGQWSGRMTAAMCIPGAIAIQILEKKGVNIETEMKEIGGASDPEEIERILEDCRRNQDSAGGIISCRVSGFPGGVGGAMFQGLEGKISQAVFGVPAVKGIQFGRGFDSARIRGSENNDEFFYERGRIVTHTNNHGGILGGISTGMDIVFDVAIKPIPSISRPQRTVNVISGRNEMIEIKGRHDVCAVPRALPVIEAVTALALLDVLQERQEYALLGNPVSHSLSPVLHSFLGSYGYSSLCLEEGDLERVIRNPKYKGFNVTSPYKRTVINYLDELSPEAGKLQAVNTILRTREGKLIGYNTDVAGHKMNLENTGVPVKGSKVLVLGTGGASAAVAESLKQLKAAQVFMVSRNPSGKKAPEDGPETRFSMIGYEDIRNHLDVNIIINGTPAGMGDKRDKSPMEGYGNFREFKNLDLAEDLIYDPARTKFIQEAEKAGIRTVNGLDMLIGQAVESSRIWAREWGDPHDIRLNDREYLKRIRTELRRNQMNLVLVGMPGSGKSTIAKRIAKITGRELVDTDLVIKEKTGNRPAAIISDPARGEKVLREIETETIKEVCAGRGKVIATGGGSVLKPENRMWLRANSVVIYISRPLSMLSVKNRPLSQGKGVEKLLHERGWIYEKTADIKIHNGHFFGAGEDKENRGKRRNGRNRNEKGKGFVRNSYNRDINSFARYVVRRFDQFIEEGEQNEDTDN
;
A
#
# COMPACT_ATOMS: atom_id res chain seq x y z
N MET A 1 -9.81 30.14 22.86
CA MET A 1 -9.70 28.70 23.18
C MET A 1 -9.91 27.96 21.88
N SER A 2 -9.11 26.92 21.65
CA SER A 2 -9.21 26.08 20.47
C SER A 2 -9.46 24.63 20.87
N SER A 3 -10.16 23.87 20.03
CA SER A 3 -10.47 22.45 20.25
C SER A 3 -9.55 21.61 19.37
N VAL A 4 -8.89 20.61 19.96
CA VAL A 4 -7.90 19.75 19.27
C VAL A 4 -8.42 18.31 19.12
N TYR A 5 -8.22 17.69 17.96
CA TYR A 5 -8.62 16.30 17.65
C TYR A 5 -7.57 15.56 16.78
N GLY A 6 -7.45 14.23 17.00
CA GLY A 6 -6.66 13.27 16.19
C GLY A 6 -5.38 12.76 16.86
N ASP A 7 -5.00 11.51 16.58
CA ASP A 7 -3.77 10.87 17.07
C ASP A 7 -2.61 11.00 16.07
N ASN A 8 -2.90 10.83 14.77
CA ASN A 8 -1.92 10.79 13.68
C ASN A 8 -1.85 12.11 12.92
N PHE A 9 -2.98 12.84 12.87
CA PHE A 9 -3.03 14.23 12.48
C PHE A 9 -3.65 15.07 13.60
N ARG A 10 -3.47 16.39 13.53
CA ARG A 10 -4.02 17.35 14.48
C ARG A 10 -4.97 18.31 13.78
N ILE A 11 -6.20 18.41 14.27
CA ILE A 11 -7.18 19.41 13.85
C ILE A 11 -7.43 20.37 15.00
N GLU A 12 -7.26 21.66 14.75
CA GLU A 12 -7.54 22.73 15.68
C GLU A 12 -8.65 23.64 15.15
N ILE A 13 -9.80 23.67 15.85
CA ILE A 13 -10.92 24.55 15.49
C ILE A 13 -10.84 25.85 16.29
N PHE A 14 -10.97 26.99 15.61
CA PHE A 14 -10.90 28.32 16.21
C PHE A 14 -11.99 29.28 15.71
N GLY A 15 -12.19 30.37 16.47
CA GLY A 15 -13.18 31.41 16.19
C GLY A 15 -14.41 31.34 17.10
N GLU A 16 -15.30 32.32 16.94
CA GLU A 16 -16.55 32.44 17.69
C GLU A 16 -17.70 32.66 16.72
N SER A 17 -18.92 32.26 17.09
CA SER A 17 -20.09 32.37 16.20
C SER A 17 -20.39 33.81 15.73
N HIS A 18 -19.90 34.82 16.46
CA HIS A 18 -20.10 36.23 16.17
C HIS A 18 -18.78 36.99 15.90
N SER A 19 -17.64 36.30 15.81
CA SER A 19 -16.38 36.93 15.36
C SER A 19 -16.41 37.19 13.85
N LYS A 20 -15.40 37.91 13.34
CA LYS A 20 -15.25 38.16 11.90
C LYS A 20 -15.19 36.86 11.09
N GLU A 21 -14.47 35.86 11.62
CA GLU A 21 -14.21 34.60 10.94
C GLU A 21 -14.17 33.44 11.94
N ILE A 22 -14.44 32.23 11.44
CA ILE A 22 -14.17 30.94 12.10
C ILE A 22 -13.26 30.12 11.19
N GLY A 23 -12.55 29.12 11.72
CA GLY A 23 -11.67 28.32 10.89
C GLY A 23 -11.09 27.09 11.56
N ALA A 24 -10.27 26.39 10.79
CA ALA A 24 -9.55 25.20 11.19
C ALA A 24 -8.07 25.31 10.82
N VAL A 25 -7.20 24.78 11.68
CA VAL A 25 -5.81 24.46 11.37
C VAL A 25 -5.66 22.96 11.35
N ILE A 26 -5.08 22.41 10.29
CA ILE A 26 -4.92 20.97 10.06
C ILE A 26 -3.43 20.70 9.92
N SER A 27 -2.89 19.75 10.66
CA SER A 27 -1.48 19.37 10.58
C SER A 27 -1.36 17.85 10.51
N GLY A 28 -0.48 17.35 9.64
CA GLY A 28 -0.25 15.91 9.49
C GLY A 28 -1.21 15.19 8.54
N PHE A 29 -2.07 15.88 7.79
CA PHE A 29 -2.77 15.25 6.67
C PHE A 29 -1.77 14.69 5.63
N PRO A 30 -2.13 13.62 4.88
CA PRO A 30 -1.21 12.99 3.94
C PRO A 30 -0.71 13.97 2.87
N GLU A 31 0.61 14.16 2.81
CA GLU A 31 1.27 15.00 1.80
C GLU A 31 1.06 14.43 0.39
N GLY A 32 0.91 15.31 -0.60
CA GLY A 32 0.71 14.94 -2.01
C GLY A 32 -0.72 14.56 -2.37
N GLU A 33 -1.62 14.38 -1.41
CA GLU A 33 -3.03 14.14 -1.69
C GLU A 33 -3.71 15.37 -2.30
N GLU A 34 -4.50 15.13 -3.33
CA GLU A 34 -5.27 16.16 -4.04
C GLU A 34 -6.74 16.18 -3.63
N PHE A 35 -7.37 17.35 -3.61
CA PHE A 35 -8.81 17.48 -3.43
C PHE A 35 -9.37 18.58 -4.33
N ASP A 36 -10.66 18.46 -4.64
CA ASP A 36 -11.39 19.43 -5.43
C ASP A 36 -12.07 20.46 -4.50
N PRO A 37 -11.69 21.76 -4.58
CA PRO A 37 -12.31 22.81 -3.79
C PRO A 37 -13.79 23.05 -4.14
N VAL A 38 -14.25 22.67 -5.35
CA VAL A 38 -15.66 22.74 -5.76
C VAL A 38 -16.48 21.66 -5.05
N VAL A 39 -15.96 20.43 -4.99
CA VAL A 39 -16.60 19.33 -4.23
C VAL A 39 -16.65 19.69 -2.75
N LEU A 40 -15.57 20.24 -2.20
CA LEU A 40 -15.54 20.75 -0.83
C LEU A 40 -16.61 21.81 -0.59
N GLN A 41 -16.75 22.79 -1.49
CA GLN A 41 -17.77 23.82 -1.33
C GLN A 41 -19.18 23.24 -1.43
N SER A 42 -19.43 22.28 -2.33
CA SER A 42 -20.72 21.57 -2.42
C SER A 42 -21.08 20.85 -1.12
N PHE A 43 -20.09 20.24 -0.46
CA PHE A 43 -20.26 19.64 0.86
C PHE A 43 -20.63 20.70 1.92
N MET A 44 -19.95 21.85 1.93
CA MET A 44 -20.27 22.95 2.85
C MET A 44 -21.69 23.47 2.64
N ASP A 45 -22.16 23.55 1.39
CA ASP A 45 -23.52 23.99 1.05
C ASP A 45 -24.60 23.01 1.58
N ARG A 46 -24.29 21.71 1.69
CA ARG A 46 -25.18 20.72 2.34
C ARG A 46 -25.35 20.99 3.84
N ARG A 47 -24.38 21.63 4.49
CA ARG A 47 -24.43 22.00 5.91
C ARG A 47 -25.13 23.34 6.16
N SER A 48 -24.93 24.30 5.24
CA SER A 48 -25.40 25.69 5.39
C SER A 48 -26.93 25.79 5.60
N PRO A 49 -27.41 26.78 6.39
CA PRO A 49 -28.84 27.05 6.53
C PRO A 49 -29.45 27.52 5.20
N GLY A 50 -30.68 27.09 4.88
CA GLY A 50 -31.41 27.57 3.69
C GLY A 50 -32.45 26.59 3.12
N LYS A 51 -33.33 27.12 2.24
CA LYS A 51 -34.43 26.40 1.56
C LYS A 51 -33.98 25.48 0.40
N LYS A 52 -32.66 25.33 0.18
CA LYS A 52 -32.12 24.49 -0.89
C LYS A 52 -31.80 23.12 -0.29
N GLY A 53 -32.52 22.08 -0.73
CA GLY A 53 -32.31 20.70 -0.28
C GLY A 53 -33.58 19.94 0.14
N GLY A 54 -34.72 20.24 -0.48
CA GLY A 54 -35.98 19.51 -0.27
C GLY A 54 -36.94 20.14 0.74
N GLN A 55 -38.17 19.61 0.76
CA GLN A 55 -39.28 20.11 1.56
C GLN A 55 -39.00 20.01 3.08
N LEU A 56 -38.50 18.87 3.54
CA LEU A 56 -38.18 18.63 4.96
C LEU A 56 -37.07 19.52 5.51
N ARG A 57 -36.00 19.77 4.73
CA ARG A 57 -34.91 20.69 5.14
C ARG A 57 -35.40 22.14 5.21
N SER A 58 -36.33 22.50 4.33
CA SER A 58 -37.00 23.81 4.35
C SER A 58 -37.92 23.95 5.56
N ALA A 59 -38.63 22.88 5.93
CA ALA A 59 -39.48 22.82 7.11
C ALA A 59 -38.68 22.82 8.43
N ALA A 60 -37.44 22.31 8.45
CA ALA A 60 -36.61 22.26 9.65
C ALA A 60 -35.81 23.56 9.95
N SER A 61 -35.53 24.38 8.94
CA SER A 61 -34.53 25.47 9.04
C SER A 61 -35.11 26.89 8.94
N THR A 62 -34.30 27.88 9.32
CA THR A 62 -34.62 29.31 9.16
C THR A 62 -34.04 29.91 7.89
N ALA A 63 -34.59 31.04 7.43
CA ALA A 63 -34.18 31.74 6.20
C ALA A 63 -32.80 32.45 6.25
N ARG A 64 -31.86 31.98 7.08
CA ARG A 64 -30.48 32.51 7.07
C ARG A 64 -29.78 32.04 5.79
N ASN A 65 -28.96 32.93 5.21
CA ASN A 65 -28.15 32.63 4.03
C ASN A 65 -26.69 32.90 4.38
N GLU A 66 -25.98 31.87 4.82
CA GLU A 66 -24.53 31.89 5.04
C GLU A 66 -23.91 31.03 3.94
N LYS A 67 -23.09 31.63 3.07
CA LYS A 67 -22.50 30.92 1.93
C LYS A 67 -21.38 29.95 2.33
N ASP A 68 -20.91 30.02 3.57
CA ASP A 68 -19.82 29.19 4.12
C ASP A 68 -18.64 28.99 3.15
N LYS A 69 -18.22 30.08 2.50
CA LYS A 69 -17.12 30.06 1.55
C LYS A 69 -15.80 29.82 2.27
N VAL A 70 -15.10 28.76 1.87
CA VAL A 70 -13.81 28.39 2.45
C VAL A 70 -12.67 29.17 1.77
N ILE A 71 -11.79 29.74 2.59
CA ILE A 71 -10.60 30.47 2.15
C ILE A 71 -9.38 29.77 2.76
N PHE A 72 -8.51 29.22 1.91
CA PHE A 72 -7.23 28.64 2.33
C PHE A 72 -6.17 29.73 2.44
N LEU A 73 -5.41 29.70 3.54
CA LEU A 73 -4.35 30.66 3.85
C LEU A 73 -2.95 30.03 3.73
N SER A 74 -2.83 28.71 3.91
CA SER A 74 -1.57 27.95 3.81
C SER A 74 -1.82 26.45 3.65
N GLY A 75 -0.76 25.68 3.35
CA GLY A 75 -0.74 24.20 3.38
C GLY A 75 -1.32 23.50 2.14
N VAL A 76 -1.71 24.27 1.13
CA VAL A 76 -2.23 23.76 -0.14
C VAL A 76 -1.65 24.55 -1.32
N GLU A 77 -1.42 23.86 -2.43
CA GLU A 77 -0.95 24.45 -3.68
C GLU A 77 -1.85 24.05 -4.85
N LYS A 78 -1.87 24.85 -5.93
CA LYS A 78 -2.63 24.51 -7.13
C LYS A 78 -1.87 23.49 -7.96
N CYS A 79 -2.54 22.45 -8.44
CA CYS A 79 -1.98 21.56 -9.44
C CYS A 79 -2.02 22.24 -10.81
N SER A 80 -0.87 22.44 -11.46
CA SER A 80 -0.82 22.81 -12.88
C SER A 80 -1.04 21.57 -13.74
N SER A 81 -2.05 21.60 -14.61
CA SER A 81 -2.16 20.68 -15.74
C SER A 81 -1.23 21.20 -16.83
N ASP A 82 -0.11 20.50 -17.02
CA ASP A 82 0.94 20.73 -18.01
C ASP A 82 1.75 22.02 -17.83
N GLY A 83 3.08 21.91 -17.95
CA GLY A 83 4.07 22.98 -17.75
C GLY A 83 4.05 24.08 -18.82
N THR A 84 2.87 24.49 -19.26
CA THR A 84 2.64 25.62 -20.14
C THR A 84 1.61 26.53 -19.51
N ASP A 85 2.05 27.70 -19.06
CA ASP A 85 1.21 28.81 -18.65
C ASP A 85 0.33 29.26 -19.82
N SER A 86 -0.82 28.62 -20.01
CA SER A 86 -1.89 29.15 -20.87
C SER A 86 -3.19 29.20 -20.08
N GLU A 87 -3.53 30.43 -19.66
CA GLU A 87 -4.82 30.82 -19.08
C GLU A 87 -5.94 30.70 -20.12
N ALA A 88 -6.34 29.49 -20.51
CA ALA A 88 -7.53 29.28 -21.33
C ALA A 88 -7.99 27.80 -21.36
N ASP A 89 -8.26 27.19 -20.20
CA ASP A 89 -9.23 26.09 -20.19
C ASP A 89 -9.95 26.00 -18.84
N SER A 90 -11.28 25.84 -18.89
CA SER A 90 -12.18 25.77 -17.74
C SER A 90 -12.12 24.42 -17.00
N GLY A 91 -10.91 23.88 -16.82
CA GLY A 91 -10.64 22.63 -16.10
C GLY A 91 -10.54 22.88 -14.58
N ALA A 92 -11.19 22.03 -13.79
CA ALA A 92 -11.25 22.16 -12.32
C ALA A 92 -9.85 22.25 -11.69
N VAL A 93 -9.54 23.37 -11.05
CA VAL A 93 -8.29 23.56 -10.30
C VAL A 93 -8.32 22.66 -9.07
N ARG A 94 -7.55 21.57 -9.10
CA ARG A 94 -7.30 20.75 -7.91
C ARG A 94 -6.29 21.42 -6.98
N LEU A 95 -6.47 21.20 -5.69
CA LEU A 95 -5.52 21.60 -4.66
C LEU A 95 -4.77 20.38 -4.14
N ARG A 96 -3.45 20.48 -4.00
CA ARG A 96 -2.58 19.46 -3.42
C ARG A 96 -2.12 19.86 -2.03
N ILE A 97 -2.11 18.91 -1.11
CA ILE A 97 -1.62 19.10 0.27
C ILE A 97 -0.09 19.10 0.27
N THR A 98 0.53 20.14 0.80
CA THR A 98 1.99 20.35 0.74
C THR A 98 2.77 19.76 1.91
N GLY A 99 2.09 19.14 2.89
CA GLY A 99 2.69 18.65 4.14
C GLY A 99 2.81 19.71 5.24
N GLU A 100 2.79 21.01 4.89
CA GLU A 100 2.70 22.12 5.84
C GLU A 100 1.30 22.26 6.46
N PRO A 101 1.14 22.88 7.65
CA PRO A 101 -0.16 23.08 8.25
C PRO A 101 -1.15 23.83 7.34
N ILE A 102 -2.29 23.19 7.06
CA ILE A 102 -3.38 23.79 6.31
C ILE A 102 -4.14 24.74 7.23
N LYS A 103 -4.22 26.01 6.86
CA LYS A 103 -5.03 27.01 7.56
C LYS A 103 -6.18 27.41 6.67
N ALA A 104 -7.41 27.25 7.14
CA ALA A 104 -8.61 27.59 6.38
C ALA A 104 -9.62 28.37 7.24
N VAL A 105 -10.26 29.37 6.64
CA VAL A 105 -11.22 30.26 7.31
C VAL A 105 -12.53 30.40 6.53
N ILE A 106 -13.59 30.72 7.26
CA ILE A 106 -14.92 31.08 6.77
C ILE A 106 -15.31 32.43 7.38
N ARG A 107 -15.71 33.38 6.55
CA ARG A 107 -16.19 34.70 6.99
C ARG A 107 -17.63 34.65 7.48
N ASN A 108 -17.91 35.33 8.59
CA ASN A 108 -19.27 35.50 9.09
C ASN A 108 -19.86 36.81 8.52
N GLU A 109 -20.76 36.71 7.54
CA GLU A 109 -21.30 37.87 6.81
C GLU A 109 -22.64 38.41 7.35
N ASN A 110 -23.30 37.68 8.26
CA ASN A 110 -24.66 38.00 8.72
C ASN A 110 -24.80 37.90 10.26
N THR A 111 -23.95 38.63 10.99
CA THR A 111 -23.96 38.65 12.46
C THR A 111 -24.89 39.74 12.99
N ARG A 112 -25.93 39.36 13.74
CA ARG A 112 -26.74 40.28 14.55
C ARG A 112 -26.31 40.18 16.01
N SER A 113 -25.33 40.98 16.41
CA SER A 113 -24.83 41.02 17.79
C SER A 113 -25.87 41.50 18.82
N GLY A 114 -26.94 42.17 18.36
CA GLY A 114 -27.99 42.74 19.21
C GLY A 114 -29.00 41.74 19.80
N ASP A 115 -29.18 40.54 19.21
CA ASP A 115 -30.23 39.59 19.63
C ASP A 115 -29.90 38.86 20.96
N TYR A 116 -28.64 38.93 21.43
CA TYR A 116 -28.17 38.23 22.64
C TYR A 116 -27.73 39.16 23.78
N SER A 117 -27.78 40.48 23.58
CA SER A 117 -27.41 41.47 24.61
C SER A 117 -28.40 41.52 25.78
N SER A 118 -29.60 40.96 25.60
CA SER A 118 -30.72 41.00 26.55
C SER A 118 -30.62 40.04 27.73
N PHE A 119 -29.71 39.06 27.73
CA PHE A 119 -29.69 37.96 28.73
C PHE A 119 -28.39 37.87 29.53
N LYS A 120 -27.84 39.01 29.97
CA LYS A 120 -26.58 39.07 30.71
C LYS A 120 -26.71 38.34 32.07
N GLY A 121 -26.04 37.18 32.18
CA GLY A 121 -26.01 36.36 33.40
C GLY A 121 -27.07 35.27 33.48
N GLN A 122 -28.05 35.23 32.58
CA GLN A 122 -29.06 34.17 32.55
C GLN A 122 -28.49 32.89 31.92
N LEU A 123 -28.72 31.74 32.54
CA LEU A 123 -28.32 30.45 31.99
C LEU A 123 -29.41 29.96 31.01
N ARG A 124 -29.07 29.54 29.78
CA ARG A 124 -30.08 28.97 28.88
C ARG A 124 -30.28 27.48 29.19
N PRO A 125 -31.51 27.04 29.52
CA PRO A 125 -31.78 25.63 29.75
C PRO A 125 -31.33 24.77 28.56
N GLY A 126 -30.65 23.65 28.83
CA GLY A 126 -30.15 22.73 27.81
C GLY A 126 -28.92 23.21 27.02
N HIS A 127 -28.40 24.41 27.24
CA HIS A 127 -27.11 24.86 26.68
C HIS A 127 -25.93 24.52 27.59
N ALA A 128 -24.72 24.77 27.10
CA ALA A 128 -23.47 24.61 27.87
C ALA A 128 -23.27 25.67 28.96
N ASP A 129 -24.17 26.65 29.10
CA ASP A 129 -23.98 27.86 29.91
C ASP A 129 -23.63 27.58 31.37
N LEU A 130 -24.34 26.65 32.02
CA LEU A 130 -24.06 26.28 33.41
C LEU A 130 -22.66 25.65 33.54
N GLY A 131 -22.34 24.67 32.69
CA GLY A 131 -21.03 24.01 32.71
C GLY A 131 -19.89 24.99 32.39
N ALA A 132 -20.11 25.89 31.45
CA ALA A 132 -19.16 26.95 31.10
C ALA A 132 -18.97 27.95 32.25
N TYR A 133 -20.04 28.33 32.93
CA TYR A 133 -19.99 29.20 34.11
C TYR A 133 -19.26 28.53 35.28
N LEU A 134 -19.58 27.29 35.60
CA LEU A 134 -18.91 26.56 36.69
C LEU A 134 -17.41 26.37 36.41
N LYS A 135 -17.02 26.19 35.13
CA LYS A 135 -15.62 25.99 34.75
C LYS A 135 -14.82 27.29 34.60
N TYR A 136 -15.43 28.36 34.09
CA TYR A 136 -14.72 29.58 33.68
C TYR A 136 -15.27 30.86 34.33
N GLY A 137 -16.20 30.74 35.27
CA GLY A 137 -16.93 31.86 35.86
C GLY A 137 -17.74 32.64 34.82
N THR A 138 -17.97 33.92 35.08
CA THR A 138 -18.71 34.82 34.17
C THR A 138 -18.07 34.97 32.79
N ARG A 139 -16.77 34.67 32.65
CA ARG A 139 -16.06 34.68 31.35
C ARG A 139 -16.52 33.55 30.41
N GLY A 140 -17.11 32.48 30.97
CA GLY A 140 -17.71 31.38 30.22
C GLY A 140 -19.04 31.72 29.56
N LEU A 141 -19.74 32.76 30.05
CA LEU A 141 -21.04 33.19 29.55
C LEU A 141 -20.87 34.09 28.31
N ARG A 142 -20.65 33.45 27.16
CA ARG A 142 -20.44 34.11 25.87
C ARG A 142 -21.76 34.29 25.10
N PRO A 143 -22.03 35.47 24.51
CA PRO A 143 -23.17 35.66 23.61
C PRO A 143 -23.16 34.64 22.46
N GLY A 144 -24.33 34.08 22.12
CA GLY A 144 -24.46 33.12 21.02
C GLY A 144 -23.76 31.77 21.21
N GLY A 145 -23.35 31.43 22.45
CA GLY A 145 -22.75 30.15 22.82
C GLY A 145 -21.27 29.97 22.48
N GLY A 146 -20.60 30.97 21.91
CA GLY A 146 -19.15 30.94 21.63
C GLY A 146 -18.69 29.65 20.93
N GLN A 147 -17.69 28.98 21.49
CA GLN A 147 -17.12 27.72 20.99
C GLN A 147 -18.05 26.51 21.05
N TRP A 148 -19.15 26.58 21.82
CA TRP A 148 -20.17 25.53 21.92
C TRP A 148 -21.33 25.73 20.92
N SER A 149 -21.23 26.76 20.08
CA SER A 149 -22.22 27.05 19.05
C SER A 149 -22.19 26.00 17.94
N GLY A 150 -23.36 25.63 17.44
CA GLY A 150 -23.49 24.84 16.21
C GLY A 150 -22.81 25.48 15.00
N ARG A 151 -22.51 26.79 15.03
CA ARG A 151 -21.71 27.48 13.99
C ARG A 151 -20.31 26.89 13.84
N MET A 152 -19.70 26.40 14.92
CA MET A 152 -18.35 25.82 14.90
C MET A 152 -18.27 24.53 14.08
N THR A 153 -19.40 23.85 13.85
CA THR A 153 -19.45 22.66 12.98
C THR A 153 -19.09 22.98 11.53
N ALA A 154 -19.28 24.22 11.06
CA ALA A 154 -18.81 24.64 9.74
C ALA A 154 -17.29 24.52 9.63
N ALA A 155 -16.56 24.98 10.64
CA ALA A 155 -15.11 24.83 10.69
C ALA A 155 -14.67 23.36 10.78
N MET A 156 -15.45 22.49 11.46
CA MET A 156 -15.20 21.04 11.50
C MET A 156 -15.43 20.37 10.14
N CYS A 157 -16.35 20.88 9.33
CA CYS A 157 -16.66 20.33 8.00
C CYS A 157 -15.53 20.55 7.00
N ILE A 158 -14.68 21.56 7.17
CA ILE A 158 -13.54 21.82 6.27
C ILE A 158 -12.59 20.61 6.21
N PRO A 159 -11.93 20.19 7.32
CA PRO A 159 -11.06 19.03 7.29
C PRO A 159 -11.81 17.73 6.97
N GLY A 160 -13.07 17.60 7.40
CA GLY A 160 -13.88 16.43 7.09
C GLY A 160 -14.17 16.26 5.60
N ALA A 161 -14.50 17.33 4.89
CA ALA A 161 -14.74 17.30 3.44
C ALA A 161 -13.47 16.93 2.64
N ILE A 162 -12.30 17.38 3.12
CA ILE A 162 -11.01 16.96 2.55
C ILE A 162 -10.78 15.46 2.81
N ALA A 163 -11.01 15.01 4.04
CA ALA A 163 -10.85 13.61 4.42
C ALA A 163 -11.79 12.67 3.65
N ILE A 164 -13.04 13.05 3.41
CA ILE A 164 -13.99 12.30 2.59
C ILE A 164 -13.41 12.06 1.19
N GLN A 165 -12.93 13.11 0.52
CA GLN A 165 -12.35 12.98 -0.81
C GLN A 165 -11.10 12.08 -0.83
N ILE A 166 -10.27 12.12 0.21
CA ILE A 166 -9.12 11.21 0.34
C ILE A 166 -9.58 9.75 0.52
N LEU A 167 -10.62 9.53 1.33
CA LEU A 167 -11.19 8.20 1.59
C LEU A 167 -11.90 7.62 0.36
N GLU A 168 -12.59 8.43 -0.43
CA GLU A 168 -13.26 8.01 -1.68
C GLU A 168 -12.25 7.43 -2.69
N LYS A 169 -11.07 8.04 -2.82
CA LYS A 169 -9.98 7.48 -3.66
C LYS A 169 -9.48 6.13 -3.18
N LYS A 170 -9.62 5.85 -1.87
CA LYS A 170 -9.30 4.55 -1.25
C LYS A 170 -10.48 3.57 -1.32
N GLY A 171 -11.57 3.94 -1.99
CA GLY A 171 -12.76 3.11 -2.14
C GLY A 171 -13.69 3.11 -0.92
N VAL A 172 -13.53 4.05 0.01
CA VAL A 172 -14.36 4.18 1.21
C VAL A 172 -15.40 5.27 1.00
N ASN A 173 -16.69 4.92 1.12
CA ASN A 173 -17.79 5.88 0.99
C ASN A 173 -18.53 6.02 2.32
N ILE A 174 -18.95 7.25 2.65
CA ILE A 174 -19.67 7.57 3.88
C ILE A 174 -21.00 8.23 3.51
N GLU A 175 -22.09 7.65 3.99
CA GLU A 175 -23.44 8.11 3.69
C GLU A 175 -24.22 8.29 5.00
N THR A 176 -25.00 9.37 5.08
CA THR A 176 -25.91 9.60 6.21
C THR A 176 -27.34 9.84 5.75
N GLU A 177 -28.29 9.39 6.56
CA GLU A 177 -29.71 9.60 6.34
C GLU A 177 -30.46 9.96 7.63
N MET A 178 -31.61 10.61 7.48
CA MET A 178 -32.50 10.92 8.60
C MET A 178 -33.33 9.68 8.90
N LYS A 179 -33.02 9.00 10.01
CA LYS A 179 -33.74 7.80 10.42
C LYS A 179 -35.05 8.16 11.11
N GLU A 180 -35.01 9.13 12.03
CA GLU A 180 -36.18 9.59 12.77
C GLU A 180 -36.09 11.09 13.10
N ILE A 181 -37.23 11.78 13.16
CA ILE A 181 -37.38 13.12 13.76
C ILE A 181 -38.62 13.11 14.65
N GLY A 182 -38.48 13.54 15.90
CA GLY A 182 -39.58 13.58 16.86
C GLY A 182 -40.24 12.22 17.14
N GLY A 183 -39.55 11.11 16.85
CA GLY A 183 -40.07 9.74 17.00
C GLY A 183 -40.77 9.19 15.75
N ALA A 184 -40.80 9.93 14.64
CA ALA A 184 -41.37 9.48 13.37
C ALA A 184 -40.28 9.27 12.31
N SER A 185 -40.45 8.25 11.47
CA SER A 185 -39.61 7.97 10.30
C SER A 185 -40.32 8.29 8.97
N ASP A 186 -41.65 8.43 8.98
CA ASP A 186 -42.44 8.77 7.81
C ASP A 186 -42.30 10.27 7.44
N PRO A 187 -41.96 10.62 6.19
CA PRO A 187 -41.76 12.01 5.77
C PRO A 187 -42.95 12.95 6.04
N GLU A 188 -44.19 12.50 5.84
CA GLU A 188 -45.37 13.35 6.02
C GLU A 188 -45.66 13.58 7.51
N GLU A 189 -45.42 12.57 8.35
CA GLU A 189 -45.48 12.72 9.80
C GLU A 189 -44.38 13.63 10.34
N ILE A 190 -43.14 13.48 9.85
CA ILE A 190 -42.03 14.37 10.19
C ILE A 190 -42.36 15.82 9.86
N GLU A 191 -42.93 16.09 8.68
CA GLU A 191 -43.32 17.46 8.29
C GLU A 191 -44.36 18.05 9.25
N ARG A 192 -45.40 17.27 9.59
CA ARG A 192 -46.42 17.67 10.57
C ARG A 192 -45.83 17.98 11.94
N ILE A 193 -44.89 17.17 12.42
CA ILE A 193 -44.19 17.41 13.70
C ILE A 193 -43.41 18.73 13.64
N LEU A 194 -42.67 18.98 12.55
CA LEU A 194 -41.88 20.21 12.40
C LEU A 194 -42.77 21.46 12.29
N GLU A 195 -43.92 21.36 11.62
CA GLU A 195 -44.91 22.43 11.58
C GLU A 195 -45.53 22.69 12.95
N ASP A 196 -45.89 21.65 13.69
CA ASP A 196 -46.43 21.77 15.04
C ASP A 196 -45.43 22.42 16.00
N CYS A 197 -44.18 21.96 16.00
CA CYS A 197 -43.11 22.59 16.79
C CYS A 197 -42.96 24.07 16.42
N ARG A 198 -42.98 24.43 15.13
CA ARG A 198 -42.89 25.84 14.70
C ARG A 198 -44.06 26.67 15.23
N ARG A 199 -45.29 26.17 15.13
CA ARG A 199 -46.51 26.84 15.63
C ARG A 199 -46.45 27.01 17.14
N ASN A 200 -45.98 26.00 17.85
CA ASN A 200 -45.88 25.99 19.32
C ASN A 200 -44.58 26.61 19.85
N GLN A 201 -43.77 27.22 18.97
CA GLN A 201 -42.49 27.85 19.32
C GLN A 201 -41.53 26.91 20.05
N ASP A 202 -41.53 25.63 19.65
CA ASP A 202 -40.76 24.53 20.22
C ASP A 202 -39.80 23.91 19.17
N SER A 203 -39.14 22.81 19.51
CA SER A 203 -38.18 22.12 18.64
C SER A 203 -38.24 20.59 18.76
N ALA A 204 -37.71 19.90 17.76
CA ALA A 204 -37.63 18.44 17.71
C ALA A 204 -36.19 17.94 17.59
N GLY A 205 -35.91 16.80 18.23
CA GLY A 205 -34.69 16.01 18.05
C GLY A 205 -34.87 14.92 17.00
N GLY A 206 -33.93 13.99 16.91
CA GLY A 206 -34.03 12.85 16.00
C GLY A 206 -32.80 11.95 15.98
N ILE A 207 -32.81 10.98 15.07
CA ILE A 207 -31.77 9.97 14.89
C ILE A 207 -31.21 10.07 13.46
N ILE A 208 -29.89 10.10 13.35
CA ILE A 208 -29.16 10.02 12.08
C ILE A 208 -28.57 8.62 11.97
N SER A 209 -28.79 7.95 10.84
CA SER A 209 -28.09 6.70 10.49
C SER A 209 -26.88 7.06 9.64
N CYS A 210 -25.74 6.43 9.92
CA CYS A 210 -24.50 6.56 9.15
C CYS A 210 -24.05 5.18 8.70
N ARG A 211 -23.73 5.06 7.40
CA ARG A 211 -23.15 3.86 6.80
C ARG A 211 -21.81 4.23 6.16
N VAL A 212 -20.80 3.40 6.42
CA VAL A 212 -19.50 3.45 5.77
C VAL A 212 -19.31 2.14 5.00
N SER A 213 -19.15 2.24 3.68
CA SER A 213 -18.90 1.09 2.81
C SER A 213 -17.47 1.09 2.29
N GLY A 214 -16.94 -0.09 1.97
CA GLY A 214 -15.61 -0.26 1.39
C GLY A 214 -14.43 -0.05 2.36
N PHE A 215 -14.70 0.14 3.65
CA PHE A 215 -13.65 0.25 4.66
C PHE A 215 -12.91 -1.10 4.84
N PRO A 216 -11.57 -1.13 4.84
CA PRO A 216 -10.81 -2.39 4.92
C PRO A 216 -11.05 -3.09 6.25
N GLY A 217 -11.09 -4.42 6.23
CA GLY A 217 -11.09 -5.25 7.44
C GLY A 217 -9.71 -5.31 8.07
N GLY A 218 -9.66 -5.46 9.40
CA GLY A 218 -8.42 -5.55 10.18
C GLY A 218 -7.89 -4.22 10.72
N VAL A 219 -8.68 -3.13 10.66
CA VAL A 219 -8.27 -1.79 11.12
C VAL A 219 -8.94 -1.45 12.45
N GLY A 220 -8.16 -0.96 13.40
CA GLY A 220 -8.57 -0.71 14.79
C GLY A 220 -7.67 -1.46 15.78
N GLY A 221 -8.11 -1.59 17.03
CA GLY A 221 -7.33 -2.26 18.06
C GLY A 221 -8.14 -2.61 19.30
N ALA A 222 -7.50 -3.29 20.25
CA ALA A 222 -8.18 -3.75 21.46
C ALA A 222 -8.43 -2.61 22.46
N MET A 223 -9.50 -2.74 23.26
CA MET A 223 -9.83 -1.86 24.38
C MET A 223 -9.84 -0.36 23.98
N PHE A 224 -8.84 0.42 24.44
CA PHE A 224 -8.76 1.86 24.21
C PHE A 224 -8.37 2.25 22.78
N GLN A 225 -8.03 1.26 21.95
CA GLN A 225 -7.72 1.44 20.53
C GLN A 225 -8.89 1.06 19.60
N GLY A 226 -10.05 0.72 20.17
CA GLY A 226 -11.22 0.27 19.42
C GLY A 226 -11.77 1.34 18.48
N LEU A 227 -12.16 0.91 17.29
CA LEU A 227 -12.71 1.78 16.24
C LEU A 227 -14.03 2.44 16.67
N GLU A 228 -14.89 1.73 17.40
CA GLU A 228 -16.12 2.28 17.98
C GLU A 228 -15.80 3.46 18.90
N GLY A 229 -14.74 3.34 19.71
CA GLY A 229 -14.29 4.39 20.63
C GLY A 229 -13.81 5.64 19.89
N LYS A 230 -13.03 5.46 18.82
CA LYS A 230 -12.53 6.55 17.97
C LYS A 230 -13.67 7.30 17.27
N ILE A 231 -14.58 6.57 16.63
CA ILE A 231 -15.76 7.15 15.98
C ILE A 231 -16.63 7.87 17.03
N SER A 232 -16.88 7.22 18.17
CA SER A 232 -17.70 7.80 19.25
C SER A 232 -17.11 9.10 19.77
N GLN A 233 -15.80 9.17 19.99
CA GLN A 233 -15.13 10.38 20.44
C GLN A 233 -15.35 11.55 19.47
N ALA A 234 -15.19 11.30 18.17
CA ALA A 234 -15.41 12.31 17.13
C ALA A 234 -16.88 12.75 17.08
N VAL A 235 -17.81 11.80 17.13
CA VAL A 235 -19.26 12.05 17.07
C VAL A 235 -19.76 12.81 18.30
N PHE A 236 -19.31 12.48 19.52
CA PHE A 236 -19.66 13.24 20.73
C PHE A 236 -19.06 14.65 20.74
N GLY A 237 -18.09 14.95 19.88
CA GLY A 237 -17.60 16.31 19.63
C GLY A 237 -18.64 17.21 18.93
N VAL A 238 -19.66 16.62 18.30
CA VAL A 238 -20.73 17.36 17.61
C VAL A 238 -21.76 17.86 18.64
N PRO A 239 -22.09 19.18 18.65
CA PRO A 239 -23.09 19.71 19.56
C PRO A 239 -24.45 19.00 19.40
N ALA A 240 -25.17 18.87 20.52
CA ALA A 240 -26.48 18.22 20.62
C ALA A 240 -26.51 16.68 20.49
N VAL A 241 -25.39 16.02 20.19
CA VAL A 241 -25.30 14.55 20.29
C VAL A 241 -25.48 14.11 21.74
N LYS A 242 -26.32 13.08 21.94
CA LYS A 242 -26.60 12.48 23.26
C LYS A 242 -26.39 10.98 23.33
N GLY A 243 -26.24 10.31 22.19
CA GLY A 243 -25.97 8.88 22.12
C GLY A 243 -25.48 8.47 20.74
N ILE A 244 -24.76 7.35 20.71
CA ILE A 244 -24.31 6.65 19.51
C ILE A 244 -24.47 5.15 19.76
N GLN A 245 -24.86 4.39 18.73
CA GLN A 245 -24.97 2.94 18.80
C GLN A 245 -24.52 2.30 17.49
N PHE A 246 -23.80 1.18 17.53
CA PHE A 246 -23.25 0.49 16.36
C PHE A 246 -24.04 -0.78 16.03
N GLY A 247 -24.23 -1.07 14.74
CA GLY A 247 -24.99 -2.22 14.27
C GLY A 247 -26.41 -2.24 14.84
N ARG A 248 -26.79 -3.34 15.49
CA ARG A 248 -28.07 -3.45 16.23
C ARG A 248 -28.15 -2.58 17.47
N GLY A 249 -27.03 -2.05 17.97
CA GLY A 249 -27.02 -1.10 19.06
C GLY A 249 -27.67 -1.64 20.33
N PHE A 250 -28.56 -0.85 20.94
CA PHE A 250 -29.27 -1.25 22.15
C PHE A 250 -30.21 -2.46 21.96
N ASP A 251 -30.60 -2.78 20.73
CA ASP A 251 -31.46 -3.96 20.46
C ASP A 251 -30.69 -5.28 20.62
N SER A 252 -29.36 -5.26 20.55
CA SER A 252 -28.54 -6.45 20.87
C SER A 252 -28.74 -6.92 22.31
N ALA A 253 -29.11 -6.03 23.24
CA ALA A 253 -29.39 -6.40 24.63
C ALA A 253 -30.75 -7.11 24.82
N ARG A 254 -31.58 -7.17 23.77
CA ARG A 254 -32.95 -7.71 23.81
C ARG A 254 -33.11 -9.06 23.10
N ILE A 255 -32.02 -9.60 22.55
CA ILE A 255 -32.01 -10.82 21.74
C ILE A 255 -30.99 -11.83 22.27
N ARG A 256 -31.10 -13.09 21.85
CA ARG A 256 -30.16 -14.15 22.24
C ARG A 256 -28.92 -14.14 21.34
N GLY A 257 -27.83 -14.75 21.82
CA GLY A 257 -26.61 -14.90 21.03
C GLY A 257 -26.83 -15.60 19.68
N SER A 258 -27.74 -16.58 19.61
CA SER A 258 -28.13 -17.25 18.36
C SER A 258 -28.79 -16.33 17.33
N GLU A 259 -29.32 -15.19 17.75
CA GLU A 259 -29.96 -14.19 16.88
C GLU A 259 -29.04 -12.99 16.61
N ASN A 260 -28.11 -12.71 17.52
CA ASN A 260 -27.15 -11.61 17.40
C ASN A 260 -25.91 -11.99 16.58
N ASN A 261 -25.44 -13.24 16.67
CA ASN A 261 -24.22 -13.66 16.00
C ASN A 261 -24.35 -13.57 14.48
N ASP A 262 -23.40 -12.92 13.84
CA ASP A 262 -23.32 -12.84 12.38
C ASP A 262 -22.53 -14.05 11.85
N GLU A 263 -23.22 -15.00 11.22
CA GLU A 263 -22.59 -16.21 10.67
C GLU A 263 -21.73 -15.89 9.44
N PHE A 264 -20.52 -16.46 9.39
CA PHE A 264 -19.55 -16.24 8.33
C PHE A 264 -19.68 -17.25 7.19
N PHE A 265 -19.48 -16.80 5.95
CA PHE A 265 -19.35 -17.65 4.79
C PHE A 265 -18.32 -17.09 3.79
N TYR A 266 -17.88 -17.93 2.86
CA TYR A 266 -16.95 -17.52 1.81
C TYR A 266 -17.71 -17.09 0.56
N GLU A 267 -17.40 -15.89 0.06
CA GLU A 267 -17.87 -15.41 -1.23
C GLU A 267 -16.71 -14.78 -2.02
N ARG A 268 -16.48 -15.27 -3.26
CA ARG A 268 -15.47 -14.72 -4.19
C ARG A 268 -14.08 -14.54 -3.56
N GLY A 269 -13.69 -15.43 -2.65
CA GLY A 269 -12.38 -15.41 -1.98
C GLY A 269 -12.28 -14.47 -0.78
N ARG A 270 -13.40 -13.93 -0.29
CA ARG A 270 -13.48 -13.10 0.92
C ARG A 270 -14.38 -13.76 1.96
N ILE A 271 -14.10 -13.51 3.24
CA ILE A 271 -15.00 -13.87 4.34
C ILE A 271 -16.04 -12.78 4.44
N VAL A 272 -17.32 -13.16 4.41
CA VAL A 272 -18.50 -12.28 4.50
C VAL A 272 -19.46 -12.81 5.54
N THR A 273 -20.40 -11.99 6.00
CA THR A 273 -21.42 -12.38 6.98
C THR A 273 -22.82 -12.44 6.37
N HIS A 274 -23.67 -13.34 6.86
CA HIS A 274 -25.08 -13.44 6.43
C HIS A 274 -25.91 -12.24 6.90
N THR A 275 -25.57 -11.68 8.05
CA THR A 275 -26.17 -10.50 8.67
C THR A 275 -25.06 -9.53 9.10
N ASN A 276 -25.40 -8.30 9.51
CA ASN A 276 -24.43 -7.31 9.98
C ASN A 276 -24.88 -6.69 11.31
N ASN A 277 -25.26 -7.54 12.27
CA ASN A 277 -25.70 -7.13 13.59
C ASN A 277 -24.58 -6.42 14.37
N HIS A 278 -23.32 -6.81 14.15
CA HIS A 278 -22.14 -6.14 14.71
C HIS A 278 -21.80 -4.80 14.04
N GLY A 279 -22.50 -4.41 12.95
CA GLY A 279 -22.34 -3.11 12.31
C GLY A 279 -20.92 -2.83 11.80
N GLY A 280 -20.29 -3.83 11.20
CA GLY A 280 -18.96 -3.72 10.60
C GLY A 280 -17.77 -3.81 11.55
N ILE A 281 -17.96 -3.80 12.88
CA ILE A 281 -16.87 -3.79 13.86
C ILE A 281 -17.04 -4.93 14.87
N LEU A 282 -15.98 -5.70 15.11
CA LEU A 282 -15.93 -6.76 16.12
C LEU A 282 -14.65 -6.64 16.94
N GLY A 283 -14.80 -6.58 18.26
CA GLY A 283 -13.65 -6.52 19.19
C GLY A 283 -12.80 -5.26 19.04
N GLY A 284 -13.37 -4.14 18.57
CA GLY A 284 -12.61 -2.92 18.30
C GLY A 284 -12.01 -2.82 16.90
N ILE A 285 -12.21 -3.84 16.05
CA ILE A 285 -11.53 -4.00 14.75
C ILE A 285 -12.57 -4.13 13.64
N SER A 286 -12.33 -3.44 12.51
CA SER A 286 -13.20 -3.55 11.34
C SER A 286 -13.19 -4.96 10.74
N THR A 287 -14.35 -5.44 10.33
CA THR A 287 -14.54 -6.78 9.73
C THR A 287 -14.44 -6.78 8.20
N GLY A 288 -14.51 -5.60 7.58
CA GLY A 288 -14.65 -5.45 6.13
C GLY A 288 -16.10 -5.46 5.65
N MET A 289 -17.08 -5.70 6.54
CA MET A 289 -18.49 -5.40 6.28
C MET A 289 -18.72 -3.89 6.47
N ASP A 290 -19.86 -3.39 5.98
CA ASP A 290 -20.23 -1.99 6.17
C ASP A 290 -20.26 -1.62 7.65
N ILE A 291 -19.60 -0.51 8.00
CA ILE A 291 -19.70 0.06 9.35
C ILE A 291 -21.01 0.83 9.42
N VAL A 292 -21.87 0.49 10.38
CA VAL A 292 -23.20 1.11 10.52
C VAL A 292 -23.40 1.56 11.96
N PHE A 293 -23.84 2.80 12.14
CA PHE A 293 -24.18 3.33 13.46
C PHE A 293 -25.25 4.42 13.39
N ASP A 294 -26.01 4.54 14.47
CA ASP A 294 -26.99 5.61 14.65
C ASP A 294 -26.50 6.65 15.67
N VAL A 295 -26.88 7.91 15.46
CA VAL A 295 -26.54 9.04 16.32
C VAL A 295 -27.80 9.77 16.78
N ALA A 296 -27.99 9.89 18.09
CA ALA A 296 -29.12 10.59 18.69
C ALA A 296 -28.80 12.09 18.88
N ILE A 297 -29.59 12.95 18.24
CA ILE A 297 -29.53 14.41 18.32
C ILE A 297 -30.69 14.92 19.17
N LYS A 298 -30.40 15.60 20.27
CA LYS A 298 -31.44 16.21 21.12
C LYS A 298 -32.12 17.41 20.44
N PRO A 299 -33.35 17.78 20.86
CA PRO A 299 -34.00 19.02 20.42
C PRO A 299 -33.14 20.26 20.66
N ILE A 300 -33.32 21.28 19.81
CA ILE A 300 -32.57 22.53 19.91
C ILE A 300 -33.00 23.28 21.19
N PRO A 301 -32.10 23.58 22.14
CA PRO A 301 -32.54 24.17 23.41
C PRO A 301 -33.01 25.64 23.29
N SER A 302 -32.61 26.33 22.21
CA SER A 302 -33.04 27.70 21.94
C SER A 302 -34.41 27.74 21.29
N ILE A 303 -35.45 27.77 22.12
CA ILE A 303 -36.85 27.91 21.74
C ILE A 303 -37.40 29.28 22.16
N SER A 304 -38.38 29.80 21.41
CA SER A 304 -39.00 31.11 21.71
C SER A 304 -40.03 31.04 22.83
N ARG A 305 -40.40 29.84 23.27
CA ARG A 305 -41.27 29.64 24.43
C ARG A 305 -40.57 30.12 25.72
N PRO A 306 -41.26 30.87 26.61
CA PRO A 306 -40.70 31.29 27.89
C PRO A 306 -40.30 30.10 28.78
N GLN A 307 -39.10 30.16 29.36
CA GLN A 307 -38.55 29.12 30.22
C GLN A 307 -38.09 29.71 31.56
N ARG A 308 -38.18 28.91 32.63
CA ARG A 308 -37.61 29.26 33.94
C ARG A 308 -36.10 29.07 33.92
N THR A 309 -35.37 30.00 34.52
CA THR A 309 -33.92 29.92 34.68
C THR A 309 -33.43 30.66 35.93
N VAL A 310 -32.12 30.71 36.11
CA VAL A 310 -31.42 31.53 37.10
C VAL A 310 -30.50 32.52 36.40
N ASN A 311 -30.33 33.67 37.02
CA ASN A 311 -29.33 34.65 36.65
C ASN A 311 -28.19 34.62 37.67
N VAL A 312 -27.02 34.18 37.24
CA VAL A 312 -25.86 33.97 38.13
C VAL A 312 -25.16 35.27 38.52
N ILE A 313 -25.51 36.39 37.88
CA ILE A 313 -25.01 37.72 38.27
C ILE A 313 -25.92 38.32 39.35
N SER A 314 -27.23 38.25 39.16
CA SER A 314 -28.21 38.80 40.13
C SER A 314 -28.50 37.85 41.30
N GLY A 315 -28.22 36.55 41.15
CA GLY A 315 -28.52 35.51 42.13
C GLY A 315 -30.00 35.16 42.24
N ARG A 316 -30.82 35.46 41.22
CA ARG A 316 -32.28 35.32 41.25
C ARG A 316 -32.81 34.32 40.22
N ASN A 317 -33.97 33.74 40.54
CA ASN A 317 -34.77 33.01 39.56
C ASN A 317 -35.41 34.01 38.59
N GLU A 318 -35.28 33.77 37.29
CA GLU A 318 -35.78 34.65 36.22
C GLU A 318 -36.48 33.83 35.13
N MET A 319 -37.25 34.50 34.28
CA MET A 319 -37.75 33.92 33.04
C MET A 319 -36.82 34.33 31.89
N ILE A 320 -36.54 33.40 30.99
CA ILE A 320 -35.80 33.64 29.75
C ILE A 320 -36.69 33.30 28.55
N GLU A 321 -36.68 34.18 27.56
CA GLU A 321 -37.42 34.02 26.31
C GLU A 321 -36.45 34.34 25.17
N ILE A 322 -36.00 33.32 24.44
CA ILE A 322 -34.96 33.52 23.43
C ILE A 322 -35.63 33.99 22.13
N LYS A 323 -35.49 35.28 21.82
CA LYS A 323 -36.01 35.89 20.60
C LYS A 323 -34.98 35.77 19.48
N GLY A 324 -35.39 35.27 18.32
CA GLY A 324 -34.50 35.13 17.17
C GLY A 324 -34.94 34.06 16.19
N ARG A 325 -34.19 33.94 15.10
CA ARG A 325 -34.37 32.88 14.10
C ARG A 325 -33.58 31.65 14.55
N HIS A 326 -34.26 30.67 15.14
CA HIS A 326 -33.72 29.36 15.49
C HIS A 326 -34.35 28.27 14.64
N ASP A 327 -33.54 27.27 14.28
CA ASP A 327 -34.05 26.11 13.56
C ASP A 327 -34.96 25.30 14.48
N VAL A 328 -35.94 24.63 13.87
CA VAL A 328 -36.89 23.77 14.58
C VAL A 328 -36.28 22.38 14.84
N CYS A 329 -35.38 21.94 13.96
CA CYS A 329 -34.64 20.70 14.12
C CYS A 329 -33.21 20.83 13.56
N ALA A 330 -32.23 20.30 14.28
CA ALA A 330 -30.82 20.33 13.87
C ALA A 330 -30.42 19.17 12.94
N VAL A 331 -31.21 18.09 12.91
CA VAL A 331 -30.87 16.81 12.25
C VAL A 331 -30.45 16.99 10.79
N PRO A 332 -31.18 17.70 9.92
CA PRO A 332 -30.79 17.83 8.51
C PRO A 332 -29.41 18.49 8.30
N ARG A 333 -29.00 19.38 9.20
CA ARG A 333 -27.68 20.02 9.14
C ARG A 333 -26.59 19.19 9.78
N ALA A 334 -26.96 18.32 10.71
CA ALA A 334 -26.01 17.44 11.38
C ALA A 334 -25.57 16.29 10.48
N LEU A 335 -26.35 15.90 9.45
CA LEU A 335 -25.97 14.89 8.44
C LEU A 335 -24.53 15.07 7.90
N PRO A 336 -24.18 16.18 7.20
CA PRO A 336 -22.82 16.37 6.71
C PRO A 336 -21.79 16.52 7.85
N VAL A 337 -22.20 16.96 9.04
CA VAL A 337 -21.28 17.06 10.18
C VAL A 337 -20.90 15.66 10.68
N ILE A 338 -21.85 14.72 10.72
CA ILE A 338 -21.60 13.32 11.06
C ILE A 338 -20.72 12.67 9.99
N GLU A 339 -20.98 12.89 8.71
CA GLU A 339 -20.09 12.43 7.62
C GLU A 339 -18.66 12.94 7.82
N ALA A 340 -18.50 14.25 8.07
CA ALA A 340 -17.22 14.89 8.28
C ALA A 340 -16.44 14.29 9.46
N VAL A 341 -17.02 14.23 10.66
CA VAL A 341 -16.30 13.72 11.83
C VAL A 341 -16.02 12.22 11.75
N THR A 342 -16.88 11.47 11.05
CA THR A 342 -16.64 10.04 10.75
C THR A 342 -15.45 9.89 9.82
N ALA A 343 -15.40 10.66 8.73
CA ALA A 343 -14.26 10.66 7.81
C ALA A 343 -12.95 10.98 8.52
N LEU A 344 -12.96 11.93 9.46
CA LEU A 344 -11.80 12.25 10.27
C LEU A 344 -11.37 11.09 11.15
N ALA A 345 -12.29 10.45 11.87
CA ALA A 345 -11.97 9.27 12.68
C ALA A 345 -11.39 8.13 11.83
N LEU A 346 -11.97 7.87 10.67
CA LEU A 346 -11.54 6.80 9.76
C LEU A 346 -10.19 7.11 9.10
N LEU A 347 -9.98 8.35 8.65
CA LEU A 347 -8.70 8.75 8.08
C LEU A 347 -7.59 8.70 9.13
N ASP A 348 -7.88 9.10 10.37
CA ASP A 348 -6.89 9.08 11.47
C ASP A 348 -6.42 7.65 11.73
N VAL A 349 -7.34 6.68 11.84
CA VAL A 349 -6.97 5.28 12.06
C VAL A 349 -6.35 4.60 10.84
N LEU A 350 -6.68 5.04 9.62
CA LEU A 350 -6.07 4.53 8.39
C LEU A 350 -4.70 5.13 8.13
N GLN A 351 -4.40 6.29 8.71
CA GLN A 351 -3.10 6.89 8.58
C GLN A 351 -2.13 6.10 9.45
N GLU A 352 -1.28 5.30 8.82
CA GLU A 352 -0.22 4.59 9.51
C GLU A 352 0.65 5.60 10.27
N ARG A 353 0.91 5.31 11.55
CA ARG A 353 1.94 5.99 12.33
C ARG A 353 3.28 5.79 11.63
N GLN A 354 3.63 6.69 10.73
CA GLN A 354 4.91 6.72 10.04
C GLN A 354 6.00 7.03 11.06
N GLU A 355 6.42 5.99 11.78
CA GLU A 355 7.37 6.03 12.89
C GLU A 355 8.78 5.70 12.43
N TYR A 356 8.91 4.96 11.32
CA TYR A 356 10.19 4.57 10.76
C TYR A 356 10.24 4.85 9.25
N ALA A 357 11.45 5.01 8.70
CA ALA A 357 11.61 5.20 7.26
C ALA A 357 12.96 4.68 6.73
N LEU A 358 12.99 4.33 5.45
CA LEU A 358 14.20 4.08 4.67
C LEU A 358 14.68 5.38 4.01
N LEU A 359 15.89 5.82 4.33
CA LEU A 359 16.56 6.98 3.74
C LEU A 359 17.51 6.55 2.63
N GLY A 360 17.43 7.16 1.44
CA GLY A 360 18.34 6.88 0.34
C GLY A 360 17.99 7.63 -0.95
N ASN A 361 18.78 7.44 -1.99
CA ASN A 361 18.44 7.92 -3.33
C ASN A 361 19.12 7.04 -4.40
N PRO A 362 18.36 6.32 -5.25
CA PRO A 362 16.90 6.11 -5.21
C PRO A 362 16.49 5.03 -4.20
N VAL A 363 15.23 5.06 -3.73
CA VAL A 363 14.66 4.05 -2.80
C VAL A 363 13.38 3.37 -3.29
N SER A 364 12.79 3.84 -4.40
CA SER A 364 11.51 3.34 -4.94
C SER A 364 11.51 1.84 -5.26
N HIS A 365 12.67 1.25 -5.53
CA HIS A 365 12.82 -0.17 -5.85
C HIS A 365 13.03 -1.07 -4.61
N SER A 366 13.17 -0.50 -3.41
CA SER A 366 13.46 -1.28 -2.22
C SER A 366 12.27 -2.16 -1.81
N LEU A 367 12.55 -3.40 -1.40
CA LEU A 367 11.54 -4.26 -0.79
C LEU A 367 11.33 -3.96 0.71
N SER A 368 12.10 -3.03 1.30
CA SER A 368 12.04 -2.72 2.74
C SER A 368 10.64 -2.32 3.23
N PRO A 369 9.84 -1.47 2.56
CA PRO A 369 8.52 -1.12 3.08
C PRO A 369 7.57 -2.32 3.22
N VAL A 370 7.54 -3.18 2.19
CA VAL A 370 6.74 -4.41 2.20
C VAL A 370 7.27 -5.41 3.22
N LEU A 371 8.60 -5.50 3.39
CA LEU A 371 9.20 -6.34 4.40
C LEU A 371 8.84 -5.88 5.82
N HIS A 372 8.95 -4.59 6.11
CA HIS A 372 8.67 -4.04 7.45
C HIS A 372 7.19 -4.14 7.83
N SER A 373 6.26 -4.14 6.87
CA SER A 373 4.84 -4.39 7.17
C SER A 373 4.55 -5.81 7.65
N PHE A 374 5.46 -6.77 7.41
CA PHE A 374 5.40 -8.10 8.01
C PHE A 374 6.10 -8.18 9.38
N LEU A 375 7.01 -7.25 9.71
CA LEU A 375 7.86 -7.37 10.89
C LEU A 375 7.30 -6.67 12.14
N GLY A 376 6.45 -5.66 11.98
CA GLY A 376 5.90 -4.92 13.12
C GLY A 376 4.57 -4.24 12.81
N SER A 377 3.95 -3.69 13.85
CA SER A 377 2.70 -2.92 13.74
C SER A 377 2.93 -1.41 13.55
N TYR A 378 4.18 -1.01 13.34
CA TYR A 378 4.58 0.38 13.09
C TYR A 378 4.46 0.75 11.61
N GLY A 379 4.26 2.03 11.31
CA GLY A 379 4.31 2.53 9.94
C GLY A 379 5.74 2.73 9.46
N TYR A 380 6.00 2.36 8.20
CA TYR A 380 7.31 2.44 7.56
C TYR A 380 7.19 3.02 6.15
N SER A 381 8.00 4.02 5.80
CA SER A 381 8.01 4.61 4.44
C SER A 381 9.39 4.61 3.81
N SER A 382 9.45 4.91 2.51
CA SER A 382 10.70 5.23 1.82
C SER A 382 10.76 6.73 1.57
N LEU A 383 11.86 7.36 1.97
CA LEU A 383 12.13 8.77 1.74
C LEU A 383 13.30 8.89 0.77
N CYS A 384 12.99 9.29 -0.45
CA CYS A 384 13.99 9.66 -1.45
C CYS A 384 14.50 11.06 -1.10
N LEU A 385 15.79 11.18 -0.78
CA LEU A 385 16.37 12.45 -0.33
C LEU A 385 17.15 13.13 -1.46
N GLU A 386 17.02 14.44 -1.55
CA GLU A 386 17.89 15.28 -2.37
C GLU A 386 19.09 15.78 -1.53
N GLU A 387 20.07 16.42 -2.18
CA GLU A 387 21.21 17.00 -1.47
C GLU A 387 20.76 18.07 -0.45
N GLY A 388 21.13 17.89 0.82
CA GLY A 388 20.82 18.82 1.91
C GLY A 388 19.62 18.46 2.79
N ASP A 389 18.75 17.54 2.36
CA ASP A 389 17.55 17.17 3.13
C ASP A 389 17.82 16.29 4.36
N LEU A 390 18.97 15.63 4.39
CA LEU A 390 19.29 14.58 5.36
C LEU A 390 19.15 15.04 6.81
N GLU A 391 19.66 16.22 7.15
CA GLU A 391 19.58 16.76 8.52
C GLU A 391 18.13 17.06 8.93
N ARG A 392 17.39 17.75 8.05
CA ARG A 392 15.99 18.13 8.30
C ARG A 392 15.13 16.91 8.59
N VAL A 393 15.31 15.83 7.82
CA VAL A 393 14.57 14.59 7.98
C VAL A 393 14.97 13.85 9.26
N ILE A 394 16.28 13.68 9.51
CA ILE A 394 16.77 12.95 10.68
C ILE A 394 16.43 13.67 11.98
N ARG A 395 16.36 15.00 11.99
CA ARG A 395 15.96 15.77 13.18
C ARG A 395 14.45 15.81 13.42
N ASN A 396 13.63 15.31 12.49
CA ASN A 396 12.19 15.33 12.66
C ASN A 396 11.76 14.39 13.81
N PRO A 397 11.10 14.91 14.87
CA PRO A 397 10.72 14.11 16.04
C PRO A 397 9.59 13.12 15.75
N LYS A 398 8.94 13.21 14.59
CA LYS A 398 7.94 12.23 14.13
C LYS A 398 8.52 10.81 14.02
N TYR A 399 9.80 10.69 13.63
CA TYR A 399 10.43 9.39 13.41
C TYR A 399 11.16 8.89 14.67
N LYS A 400 10.87 7.65 15.03
CA LYS A 400 11.51 6.86 16.09
C LYS A 400 12.80 6.17 15.62
N GLY A 401 13.01 6.04 14.32
CA GLY A 401 14.22 5.45 13.76
C GLY A 401 14.21 5.42 12.24
N PHE A 402 15.34 5.02 11.66
CA PHE A 402 15.52 4.97 10.21
C PHE A 402 16.35 3.77 9.80
N ASN A 403 16.08 3.19 8.63
CA ASN A 403 17.11 2.50 7.88
C ASN A 403 17.75 3.47 6.89
N VAL A 404 19.02 3.24 6.56
CA VAL A 404 19.79 4.10 5.66
C VAL A 404 20.43 3.25 4.58
N THR A 405 20.22 3.61 3.33
CA THR A 405 20.85 2.99 2.17
C THR A 405 21.74 4.00 1.42
N SER A 406 22.30 3.59 0.29
CA SER A 406 23.13 4.43 -0.57
C SER A 406 22.41 5.74 -0.93
N PRO A 407 23.12 6.89 -0.97
CA PRO A 407 24.55 7.08 -0.68
C PRO A 407 24.87 7.45 0.78
N TYR A 408 23.88 7.53 1.67
CA TYR A 408 24.02 8.26 2.94
C TYR A 408 24.63 7.49 4.12
N LYS A 409 24.98 6.21 3.96
CA LYS A 409 25.47 5.36 5.06
C LYS A 409 26.70 5.92 5.80
N ARG A 410 27.50 6.77 5.16
CA ARG A 410 28.65 7.45 5.78
C ARG A 410 28.33 8.85 6.25
N THR A 411 27.66 9.64 5.41
CA THR A 411 27.35 11.05 5.71
C THR A 411 26.42 11.19 6.90
N VAL A 412 25.56 10.19 7.15
CA VAL A 412 24.62 10.21 8.25
C VAL A 412 25.29 10.26 9.63
N ILE A 413 26.52 9.74 9.75
CA ILE A 413 27.28 9.69 11.02
C ILE A 413 27.45 11.08 11.64
N ASN A 414 27.57 12.12 10.80
CA ASN A 414 27.75 13.50 11.25
C ASN A 414 26.55 14.07 12.03
N TYR A 415 25.40 13.40 12.00
CA TYR A 415 24.16 13.84 12.64
C TYR A 415 23.77 12.96 13.85
N LEU A 416 24.62 12.01 14.23
CA LEU A 416 24.33 11.05 15.30
C LEU A 416 25.09 11.41 16.57
N ASP A 417 24.46 11.15 17.71
CA ASP A 417 25.06 11.41 19.02
C ASP A 417 26.01 10.28 19.43
N GLU A 418 25.67 9.04 19.10
CA GLU A 418 26.41 7.84 19.50
C GLU A 418 26.44 6.81 18.35
N LEU A 419 27.48 5.96 18.33
CA LEU A 419 27.61 4.84 17.41
C LEU A 419 27.79 3.54 18.20
N SER A 420 27.14 2.48 17.73
CA SER A 420 27.49 1.11 18.15
C SER A 420 28.96 0.79 17.82
N PRO A 421 29.61 -0.11 18.58
CA PRO A 421 30.99 -0.54 18.30
C PRO A 421 31.20 -1.00 16.86
N GLU A 422 30.25 -1.75 16.31
CA GLU A 422 30.28 -2.24 14.94
C GLU A 422 30.19 -1.11 13.91
N ALA A 423 29.26 -0.16 14.09
CA ALA A 423 29.13 0.99 13.20
C ALA A 423 30.36 1.91 13.26
N GLY A 424 30.93 2.12 14.46
CA GLY A 424 32.16 2.88 14.66
C GLY A 424 33.35 2.25 13.97
N LYS A 425 33.50 0.92 14.04
CA LYS A 425 34.59 0.19 13.36
C LYS A 425 34.46 0.24 11.84
N LEU A 426 33.26 0.07 11.30
CA LEU A 426 33.00 0.06 9.86
C LEU A 426 32.95 1.46 9.25
N GLN A 427 32.79 2.50 10.07
CA GLN A 427 32.52 3.87 9.63
C GLN A 427 31.35 3.91 8.62
N ALA A 428 30.28 3.17 8.95
CA ALA A 428 29.07 3.07 8.13
C ALA A 428 27.86 2.72 9.01
N VAL A 429 26.78 3.49 8.86
CA VAL A 429 25.50 3.32 9.56
C VAL A 429 24.41 3.02 8.54
N ASN A 430 23.66 1.94 8.75
CA ASN A 430 22.49 1.58 7.93
C ASN A 430 21.18 1.53 8.76
N THR A 431 21.26 1.79 10.07
CA THR A 431 20.12 1.77 11.00
C THR A 431 20.33 2.83 12.07
N ILE A 432 19.30 3.61 12.36
CA ILE A 432 19.30 4.69 13.35
C ILE A 432 18.16 4.44 14.33
N LEU A 433 18.44 4.59 15.62
CA LEU A 433 17.45 4.62 16.69
C LEU A 433 17.37 6.04 17.25
N ARG A 434 16.16 6.58 17.39
CA ARG A 434 15.89 7.70 18.28
C ARG A 434 15.42 7.16 19.63
N THR A 435 16.13 7.48 20.70
CA THR A 435 15.74 7.14 22.07
C THR A 435 14.56 7.99 22.54
N ARG A 436 13.91 7.61 23.64
CA ARG A 436 12.85 8.41 24.28
C ARG A 436 13.34 9.78 24.75
N GLU A 437 14.63 9.90 25.04
CA GLU A 437 15.30 11.15 25.40
C GLU A 437 15.65 12.02 24.17
N GLY A 438 15.42 11.51 22.96
CA GLY A 438 15.65 12.23 21.71
C GLY A 438 17.02 11.99 21.08
N LYS A 439 17.95 11.30 21.76
CA LYS A 439 19.29 10.95 21.23
C LYS A 439 19.19 10.04 20.01
N LEU A 440 20.08 10.26 19.05
CA LEU A 440 20.22 9.50 17.81
C LEU A 440 21.43 8.56 17.88
N ILE A 441 21.18 7.26 17.81
CA ILE A 441 22.22 6.21 17.91
C ILE A 441 22.32 5.45 16.59
N GLY A 442 23.53 5.35 16.05
CA GLY A 442 23.85 4.67 14.79
C GLY A 442 24.27 3.21 14.94
N TYR A 443 23.66 2.35 14.13
CA TYR A 443 23.92 0.91 14.07
C TYR A 443 24.26 0.45 12.65
N ASN A 444 24.95 -0.69 12.57
CA ASN A 444 25.21 -1.40 11.33
C ASN A 444 24.62 -2.82 11.37
N THR A 445 23.47 -3.00 10.73
CA THR A 445 22.77 -4.28 10.61
C THR A 445 23.16 -5.08 9.36
N ASP A 446 24.02 -4.54 8.47
CA ASP A 446 24.50 -5.27 7.28
C ASP A 446 25.27 -6.53 7.69
N VAL A 447 26.05 -6.46 8.78
CA VAL A 447 26.80 -7.61 9.35
C VAL A 447 25.85 -8.71 9.79
N ALA A 448 24.81 -8.37 10.56
CA ALA A 448 23.80 -9.33 11.01
C ALA A 448 23.03 -9.95 9.84
N GLY A 449 22.64 -9.12 8.87
CA GLY A 449 22.01 -9.57 7.64
C GLY A 449 22.86 -10.59 6.87
N HIS A 450 24.15 -10.30 6.67
CA HIS A 450 25.03 -11.20 5.91
C HIS A 450 25.26 -12.54 6.63
N LYS A 451 25.40 -12.53 7.96
CA LYS A 451 25.47 -13.78 8.75
C LYS A 451 24.21 -14.62 8.55
N MET A 452 23.03 -14.02 8.64
CA MET A 452 21.77 -14.72 8.38
C MET A 452 21.69 -15.27 6.95
N ASN A 453 22.20 -14.52 5.95
CA ASN A 453 22.25 -14.98 4.56
C ASN A 453 23.05 -16.28 4.43
N LEU A 454 24.27 -16.31 4.98
CA LEU A 454 25.15 -17.48 4.94
C LEU A 454 24.61 -18.64 5.79
N GLU A 455 24.12 -18.39 7.01
CA GLU A 455 23.56 -19.42 7.89
C GLU A 455 22.38 -20.17 7.26
N ASN A 456 21.54 -19.47 6.48
CA ASN A 456 20.41 -20.06 5.78
C ASN A 456 20.81 -20.99 4.61
N THR A 457 22.05 -20.91 4.12
CA THR A 457 22.55 -21.81 3.07
C THR A 457 22.92 -23.20 3.58
N GLY A 458 23.20 -23.31 4.89
CA GLY A 458 23.75 -24.52 5.51
C GLY A 458 25.22 -24.81 5.15
N VAL A 459 25.89 -23.96 4.37
CA VAL A 459 27.31 -24.13 4.02
C VAL A 459 28.19 -23.67 5.18
N PRO A 460 29.15 -24.49 5.66
CA PRO A 460 29.99 -24.12 6.79
C PRO A 460 31.02 -23.04 6.40
N VAL A 461 30.95 -21.89 7.06
CA VAL A 461 31.90 -20.78 6.86
C VAL A 461 33.15 -20.96 7.71
N LYS A 462 33.03 -21.59 8.88
CA LYS A 462 34.16 -21.80 9.79
C LYS A 462 35.25 -22.63 9.10
N GLY A 463 36.48 -22.11 9.08
CA GLY A 463 37.62 -22.77 8.46
C GLY A 463 37.68 -22.66 6.93
N SER A 464 36.70 -22.02 6.29
CA SER A 464 36.65 -21.87 4.83
C SER A 464 37.67 -20.86 4.30
N LYS A 465 38.05 -21.04 3.03
CA LYS A 465 38.75 -20.02 2.23
C LYS A 465 37.74 -19.29 1.35
N VAL A 466 37.76 -17.96 1.39
CA VAL A 466 36.72 -17.12 0.78
C VAL A 466 37.31 -16.06 -0.14
N LEU A 467 36.78 -15.93 -1.37
CA LEU A 467 37.02 -14.77 -2.24
C LEU A 467 35.90 -13.76 -2.08
N VAL A 468 36.22 -12.52 -1.72
CA VAL A 468 35.27 -11.41 -1.68
C VAL A 468 35.57 -10.46 -2.84
N LEU A 469 34.74 -10.51 -3.87
CA LEU A 469 34.87 -9.68 -5.06
C LEU A 469 34.42 -8.27 -4.74
N GLY A 470 35.37 -7.34 -4.60
CA GLY A 470 35.09 -5.96 -4.26
C GLY A 470 35.56 -5.55 -2.87
N THR A 471 35.63 -4.24 -2.68
CA THR A 471 36.21 -3.58 -1.50
C THR A 471 35.39 -2.33 -1.13
N GLY A 472 34.07 -2.40 -1.37
CA GLY A 472 33.12 -1.32 -1.09
C GLY A 472 32.53 -1.42 0.33
N GLY A 473 31.53 -0.57 0.63
CA GLY A 473 30.86 -0.56 1.93
C GLY A 473 30.20 -1.91 2.29
N ALA A 474 29.54 -2.55 1.33
CA ALA A 474 28.98 -3.89 1.54
C ALA A 474 30.07 -4.94 1.81
N SER A 475 31.18 -4.89 1.06
CA SER A 475 32.33 -5.78 1.26
C SER A 475 32.98 -5.62 2.64
N ALA A 476 32.93 -4.43 3.25
CA ALA A 476 33.44 -4.22 4.61
C ALA A 476 32.57 -4.94 5.66
N ALA A 477 31.24 -4.90 5.52
CA ALA A 477 30.33 -5.66 6.37
C ALA A 477 30.51 -7.18 6.18
N VAL A 478 30.70 -7.64 4.94
CA VAL A 478 31.04 -9.04 4.63
C VAL A 478 32.36 -9.44 5.29
N ALA A 479 33.41 -8.63 5.20
CA ALA A 479 34.68 -8.94 5.86
C ALA A 479 34.52 -9.10 7.38
N GLU A 480 33.78 -8.19 8.03
CA GLU A 480 33.54 -8.28 9.48
C GLU A 480 32.72 -9.52 9.86
N SER A 481 31.67 -9.84 9.10
CA SER A 481 30.86 -11.03 9.34
C SER A 481 31.64 -12.33 9.15
N LEU A 482 32.48 -12.46 8.11
CA LEU A 482 33.33 -13.64 7.86
C LEU A 482 34.33 -13.86 8.98
N LYS A 483 34.88 -12.77 9.54
CA LYS A 483 35.71 -12.82 10.74
C LYS A 483 34.93 -13.33 11.95
N GLN A 484 33.70 -12.86 12.18
CA GLN A 484 32.84 -13.36 13.26
C GLN A 484 32.43 -14.84 13.06
N LEU A 485 32.29 -15.27 11.81
CA LEU A 485 32.01 -16.65 11.42
C LEU A 485 33.26 -17.55 11.35
N LYS A 486 34.45 -16.98 11.63
CA LYS A 486 35.73 -17.70 11.74
C LYS A 486 36.15 -18.39 10.44
N ALA A 487 35.99 -17.70 9.29
CA ALA A 487 36.63 -18.12 8.05
C ALA A 487 38.15 -18.18 8.24
N ALA A 488 38.84 -19.17 7.67
CA ALA A 488 40.29 -19.32 7.86
C ALA A 488 41.07 -18.24 7.11
N GLN A 489 40.69 -18.00 5.84
CA GLN A 489 41.38 -17.08 4.96
C GLN A 489 40.38 -16.35 4.06
N VAL A 490 40.49 -15.02 4.01
CA VAL A 490 39.62 -14.16 3.19
C VAL A 490 40.47 -13.32 2.25
N PHE A 491 40.26 -13.49 0.96
CA PHE A 491 40.91 -12.74 -0.10
C PHE A 491 39.97 -11.63 -0.58
N MET A 492 40.30 -10.39 -0.21
CA MET A 492 39.61 -9.20 -0.71
C MET A 492 40.15 -8.88 -2.11
N VAL A 493 39.27 -8.90 -3.12
CA VAL A 493 39.67 -8.72 -4.52
C VAL A 493 39.39 -7.28 -4.96
N SER A 494 40.43 -6.58 -5.42
CA SER A 494 40.35 -5.20 -5.89
C SER A 494 40.84 -5.07 -7.33
N ARG A 495 40.24 -4.17 -8.09
CA ARG A 495 40.77 -3.74 -9.40
C ARG A 495 42.05 -2.91 -9.29
N ASN A 496 42.28 -2.31 -8.12
CA ASN A 496 43.49 -1.56 -7.81
C ASN A 496 43.96 -1.95 -6.40
N PRO A 497 44.67 -3.08 -6.24
CA PRO A 497 45.05 -3.62 -4.93
C PRO A 497 46.13 -2.79 -4.23
N SER A 498 47.07 -2.18 -4.98
CA SER A 498 48.20 -1.41 -4.42
C SER A 498 47.77 -0.19 -3.60
N GLY A 499 46.59 0.38 -3.89
CA GLY A 499 46.02 1.52 -3.17
C GLY A 499 45.10 1.16 -2.00
N LYS A 500 44.95 -0.12 -1.63
CA LYS A 500 44.01 -0.56 -0.59
C LYS A 500 44.69 -1.41 0.47
N LYS A 501 44.30 -1.19 1.73
CA LYS A 501 44.68 -2.06 2.85
C LYS A 501 43.63 -3.16 3.01
N ALA A 502 44.10 -4.38 3.28
CA ALA A 502 43.23 -5.47 3.72
C ALA A 502 42.63 -5.12 5.10
N PRO A 503 41.45 -5.66 5.44
CA PRO A 503 40.94 -5.62 6.80
C PRO A 503 41.92 -6.21 7.81
N GLU A 504 41.81 -5.81 9.07
CA GLU A 504 42.62 -6.38 10.15
C GLU A 504 42.26 -7.84 10.40
N ASP A 505 43.30 -8.65 10.62
CA ASP A 505 43.18 -10.06 10.98
C ASP A 505 42.38 -10.26 12.26
N GLY A 506 41.64 -11.36 12.30
CA GLY A 506 41.01 -11.87 13.51
C GLY A 506 41.82 -13.01 14.14
N PRO A 507 41.41 -13.48 15.34
CA PRO A 507 42.09 -14.60 16.00
C PRO A 507 42.16 -15.88 15.16
N GLU A 508 41.13 -16.13 14.33
CA GLU A 508 40.99 -17.33 13.50
C GLU A 508 40.88 -17.01 12.00
N THR A 509 41.01 -15.73 11.60
CA THR A 509 40.76 -15.27 10.23
C THR A 509 41.89 -14.39 9.73
N ARG A 510 42.53 -14.80 8.62
CA ARG A 510 43.53 -14.00 7.93
C ARG A 510 42.96 -13.30 6.71
N PHE A 511 43.24 -12.01 6.55
CA PHE A 511 42.85 -11.24 5.38
C PHE A 511 44.04 -11.00 4.44
N SER A 512 43.75 -10.96 3.14
CA SER A 512 44.73 -10.58 2.12
C SER A 512 44.05 -9.74 1.05
N MET A 513 44.79 -8.81 0.46
CA MET A 513 44.34 -8.01 -0.69
C MET A 513 44.98 -8.57 -1.95
N ILE A 514 44.19 -8.89 -2.97
CA ILE A 514 44.68 -9.42 -4.25
C ILE A 514 44.05 -8.69 -5.44
N GLY A 515 44.69 -8.81 -6.61
CA GLY A 515 44.13 -8.35 -7.88
C GLY A 515 43.15 -9.37 -8.46
N TYR A 516 42.33 -8.93 -9.43
CA TYR A 516 41.46 -9.85 -10.18
C TYR A 516 42.25 -10.86 -11.01
N GLU A 517 43.45 -10.50 -11.50
CA GLU A 517 44.34 -11.41 -12.24
C GLU A 517 44.88 -12.56 -11.36
N ASP A 518 44.89 -12.37 -10.04
CA ASP A 518 45.40 -13.36 -9.10
C ASP A 518 44.35 -14.42 -8.74
N ILE A 519 43.09 -14.28 -9.17
CA ILE A 519 42.00 -15.21 -8.84
C ILE A 519 42.35 -16.66 -9.21
N ARG A 520 43.03 -16.86 -10.35
CA ARG A 520 43.46 -18.19 -10.82
C ARG A 520 44.52 -18.85 -9.95
N ASN A 521 45.16 -18.10 -9.05
CA ASN A 521 46.09 -18.66 -8.05
C ASN A 521 45.36 -19.22 -6.82
N HIS A 522 44.05 -19.01 -6.72
CA HIS A 522 43.21 -19.33 -5.56
C HIS A 522 42.00 -20.20 -5.96
N LEU A 523 42.23 -21.24 -6.77
CA LEU A 523 41.18 -22.18 -7.22
C LEU A 523 40.71 -23.16 -6.13
N ASP A 524 41.35 -23.14 -4.97
CA ASP A 524 41.09 -24.01 -3.82
C ASP A 524 40.08 -23.43 -2.82
N VAL A 525 39.48 -22.27 -3.12
CA VAL A 525 38.48 -21.63 -2.26
C VAL A 525 37.15 -22.38 -2.17
N ASN A 526 36.47 -22.20 -1.04
CA ASN A 526 35.18 -22.81 -0.73
C ASN A 526 33.99 -21.90 -1.04
N ILE A 527 34.18 -20.57 -0.96
CA ILE A 527 33.10 -19.59 -1.12
C ILE A 527 33.59 -18.42 -1.97
N ILE A 528 32.77 -17.97 -2.92
CA ILE A 528 32.98 -16.71 -3.67
C ILE A 528 31.79 -15.79 -3.41
N ILE A 529 32.05 -14.56 -3.01
CA ILE A 529 31.03 -13.55 -2.68
C ILE A 529 31.18 -12.35 -3.60
N ASN A 530 30.15 -12.03 -4.39
CA ASN A 530 30.07 -10.79 -5.15
C ASN A 530 29.64 -9.63 -4.24
N GLY A 531 30.59 -8.77 -3.85
CA GLY A 531 30.36 -7.51 -3.16
C GLY A 531 30.43 -6.28 -4.06
N THR A 532 30.39 -6.46 -5.39
CA THR A 532 30.44 -5.36 -6.37
C THR A 532 29.04 -5.02 -6.90
N PRO A 533 28.85 -3.84 -7.51
CA PRO A 533 27.60 -3.52 -8.21
C PRO A 533 27.50 -4.18 -9.61
N ALA A 534 28.36 -5.12 -9.99
CA ALA A 534 28.21 -5.87 -11.24
C ALA A 534 27.03 -6.83 -11.10
N GLY A 535 26.01 -6.69 -11.96
CA GLY A 535 24.76 -7.44 -11.88
C GLY A 535 23.52 -6.60 -11.52
N MET A 536 23.69 -5.33 -11.13
CA MET A 536 22.57 -4.42 -10.78
C MET A 536 22.56 -3.13 -11.61
N GLY A 537 21.40 -2.46 -11.66
CA GLY A 537 21.21 -1.20 -12.40
C GLY A 537 21.66 -1.29 -13.87
N ASP A 538 22.45 -0.31 -14.30
CA ASP A 538 23.00 -0.27 -15.67
C ASP A 538 24.06 -1.35 -15.96
N LYS A 539 24.47 -2.11 -14.93
CA LYS A 539 25.47 -3.18 -15.01
C LYS A 539 24.84 -4.57 -14.89
N ARG A 540 23.53 -4.70 -15.12
CA ARG A 540 22.79 -5.97 -15.04
C ARG A 540 23.32 -7.07 -15.99
N ASP A 541 23.99 -6.69 -17.08
CA ASP A 541 24.60 -7.60 -18.06
C ASP A 541 26.05 -8.01 -17.72
N LYS A 542 26.61 -7.52 -16.61
CA LYS A 542 28.00 -7.74 -16.20
C LYS A 542 28.10 -8.79 -15.10
N SER A 543 29.18 -9.56 -15.14
CA SER A 543 29.62 -10.45 -14.06
C SER A 543 30.95 -9.94 -13.53
N PRO A 544 31.20 -9.95 -12.20
CA PRO A 544 32.51 -9.59 -11.66
C PRO A 544 33.60 -10.59 -12.08
N MET A 545 33.25 -11.81 -12.49
CA MET A 545 34.20 -12.85 -12.92
C MET A 545 34.54 -12.79 -14.42
N GLU A 546 33.88 -11.90 -15.18
CA GLU A 546 34.03 -11.81 -16.62
C GLU A 546 35.48 -11.47 -17.01
N GLY A 547 36.16 -12.43 -17.64
CA GLY A 547 37.57 -12.30 -18.06
C GLY A 547 38.61 -12.81 -17.05
N TYR A 548 38.23 -13.13 -15.81
CA TYR A 548 39.18 -13.41 -14.72
C TYR A 548 39.14 -14.84 -14.17
N GLY A 549 38.11 -15.62 -14.49
CA GLY A 549 38.02 -17.02 -14.08
C GLY A 549 36.74 -17.69 -14.55
N ASN A 550 36.72 -19.02 -14.51
CA ASN A 550 35.53 -19.82 -14.80
C ASN A 550 35.15 -20.64 -13.58
N PHE A 551 33.88 -20.64 -13.18
CA PHE A 551 33.40 -21.42 -12.03
C PHE A 551 33.77 -22.91 -12.09
N ARG A 552 33.91 -23.49 -13.31
CA ARG A 552 34.31 -24.89 -13.50
C ARG A 552 35.78 -25.18 -13.16
N GLU A 553 36.61 -24.15 -12.99
CA GLU A 553 38.01 -24.29 -12.60
C GLU A 553 38.15 -24.52 -11.08
N PHE A 554 37.15 -24.12 -10.29
CA PHE A 554 37.17 -24.26 -8.83
C PHE A 554 36.67 -25.65 -8.42
N LYS A 555 37.57 -26.45 -7.85
CA LYS A 555 37.27 -27.86 -7.51
C LYS A 555 36.55 -28.04 -6.18
N ASN A 556 36.70 -27.07 -5.26
CA ASN A 556 36.21 -27.16 -3.88
C ASN A 556 35.15 -26.08 -3.57
N LEU A 557 34.57 -25.45 -4.59
CA LEU A 557 33.65 -24.35 -4.42
C LEU A 557 32.27 -24.85 -4.01
N ASP A 558 31.92 -24.60 -2.75
CA ASP A 558 30.65 -25.02 -2.15
C ASP A 558 29.54 -23.98 -2.38
N LEU A 559 29.90 -22.69 -2.51
CA LEU A 559 28.93 -21.60 -2.57
C LEU A 559 29.40 -20.41 -3.42
N ALA A 560 28.50 -19.90 -4.27
CA ALA A 560 28.59 -18.58 -4.88
C ALA A 560 27.47 -17.67 -4.36
N GLU A 561 27.85 -16.63 -3.61
CA GLU A 561 26.92 -15.65 -3.04
C GLU A 561 26.96 -14.34 -3.83
N ASP A 562 25.80 -13.76 -4.10
CA ASP A 562 25.69 -12.39 -4.60
C ASP A 562 24.93 -11.53 -3.59
N LEU A 563 25.52 -10.41 -3.15
CA LEU A 563 24.83 -9.50 -2.23
C LEU A 563 23.68 -8.74 -2.91
N ILE A 564 23.59 -8.80 -4.23
CA ILE A 564 22.48 -8.24 -5.02
C ILE A 564 21.28 -9.17 -4.88
N TYR A 565 20.12 -8.62 -4.49
CA TYR A 565 18.84 -9.36 -4.48
C TYR A 565 17.93 -9.01 -5.66
N ASP A 566 18.18 -7.91 -6.36
CA ASP A 566 17.43 -7.47 -7.53
C ASP A 566 18.38 -7.07 -8.67
N PRO A 567 18.42 -7.83 -9.77
CA PRO A 567 17.55 -8.97 -10.11
C PRO A 567 17.82 -10.20 -9.22
N ALA A 568 16.83 -11.09 -9.09
CA ALA A 568 16.96 -12.29 -8.26
C ALA A 568 18.12 -13.22 -8.67
N ARG A 569 18.42 -13.30 -9.96
CA ARG A 569 19.51 -14.09 -10.57
C ARG A 569 20.38 -13.23 -11.47
N THR A 570 21.42 -12.63 -10.90
CA THR A 570 22.43 -11.88 -11.66
C THR A 570 23.17 -12.77 -12.66
N LYS A 571 23.93 -12.17 -13.60
CA LYS A 571 24.79 -12.93 -14.51
C LYS A 571 25.79 -13.80 -13.75
N PHE A 572 26.33 -13.31 -12.63
CA PHE A 572 27.20 -14.06 -11.72
C PHE A 572 26.53 -15.33 -11.18
N ILE A 573 25.32 -15.20 -10.63
CA ILE A 573 24.53 -16.34 -10.13
C ILE A 573 24.25 -17.34 -11.24
N GLN A 574 23.82 -16.88 -12.41
CA GLN A 574 23.52 -17.75 -13.55
C GLN A 574 24.76 -18.45 -14.13
N GLU A 575 25.95 -17.85 -14.01
CA GLU A 575 27.22 -18.49 -14.40
C GLU A 575 27.61 -19.60 -13.41
N ALA A 576 27.41 -19.36 -12.10
CA ALA A 576 27.64 -20.35 -11.05
C ALA A 576 26.66 -21.54 -11.15
N GLU A 577 25.36 -21.28 -11.35
CA GLU A 577 24.33 -22.31 -11.57
C GLU A 577 24.70 -23.23 -12.74
N LYS A 578 25.17 -22.67 -13.87
CA LYS A 578 25.60 -23.45 -15.05
C LYS A 578 26.84 -24.31 -14.82
N ALA A 579 27.61 -24.00 -13.78
CA ALA A 579 28.73 -24.79 -13.32
C ALA A 579 28.33 -25.83 -12.25
N GLY A 580 27.06 -25.87 -11.83
CA GLY A 580 26.57 -26.79 -10.80
C GLY A 580 26.87 -26.34 -9.37
N ILE A 581 27.24 -25.07 -9.18
CA ILE A 581 27.58 -24.51 -7.87
C ILE A 581 26.30 -24.04 -7.18
N ARG A 582 26.18 -24.28 -5.87
CA ARG A 582 25.07 -23.74 -5.06
C ARG A 582 25.16 -22.22 -5.01
N THR A 583 24.02 -21.56 -5.15
CA THR A 583 23.92 -20.10 -5.21
C THR A 583 23.00 -19.53 -4.15
N VAL A 584 23.28 -18.30 -3.72
CA VAL A 584 22.38 -17.49 -2.89
C VAL A 584 22.50 -16.02 -3.27
N ASN A 585 21.39 -15.29 -3.23
CA ASN A 585 21.34 -13.86 -3.50
C ASN A 585 21.20 -13.05 -2.20
N GLY A 586 21.12 -11.72 -2.30
CA GLY A 586 21.09 -10.83 -1.12
C GLY A 586 19.76 -10.73 -0.38
N LEU A 587 18.72 -11.50 -0.76
CA LEU A 587 17.38 -11.30 -0.19
C LEU A 587 17.34 -11.61 1.31
N ASP A 588 17.99 -12.68 1.75
CA ASP A 588 18.06 -13.01 3.16
C ASP A 588 18.95 -12.06 3.95
N MET A 589 19.94 -11.45 3.28
CA MET A 589 20.69 -10.34 3.86
C MET A 589 19.76 -9.14 4.16
N LEU A 590 18.87 -8.79 3.22
CA LEU A 590 17.88 -7.72 3.42
C LEU A 590 16.89 -8.06 4.55
N ILE A 591 16.41 -9.31 4.61
CA ILE A 591 15.53 -9.78 5.68
C ILE A 591 16.22 -9.68 7.04
N GLY A 592 17.45 -10.17 7.15
CA GLY A 592 18.21 -10.11 8.39
C GLY A 592 18.52 -8.69 8.86
N GLN A 593 18.79 -7.76 7.93
CA GLN A 593 18.93 -6.33 8.25
C GLN A 593 17.66 -5.74 8.88
N ALA A 594 16.51 -6.03 8.29
CA ALA A 594 15.21 -5.51 8.74
C ALA A 594 14.77 -6.14 10.07
N VAL A 595 15.05 -7.43 10.28
CA VAL A 595 14.82 -8.12 11.56
C VAL A 595 15.67 -7.46 12.65
N GLU A 596 16.96 -7.24 12.39
CA GLU A 596 17.85 -6.64 13.39
C GLU A 596 17.51 -5.17 13.66
N SER A 597 17.15 -4.39 12.64
CA SER A 597 16.70 -3.01 12.89
C SER A 597 15.40 -2.97 13.70
N SER A 598 14.46 -3.87 13.41
CA SER A 598 13.22 -4.01 14.20
C SER A 598 13.51 -4.34 15.66
N ARG A 599 14.46 -5.25 15.94
CA ARG A 599 14.89 -5.57 17.31
C ARG A 599 15.51 -4.36 18.01
N ILE A 600 16.37 -3.61 17.33
CA ILE A 600 17.00 -2.40 17.87
C ILE A 600 15.91 -1.39 18.28
N TRP A 601 14.89 -1.19 17.45
CA TRP A 601 13.80 -0.28 17.76
C TRP A 601 12.87 -0.79 18.86
N ALA A 602 12.55 -2.09 18.85
CA ALA A 602 11.68 -2.73 19.83
C ALA A 602 12.25 -2.66 21.25
N ARG A 603 13.59 -2.71 21.41
CA ARG A 603 14.25 -2.54 22.73
C ARG A 603 13.91 -1.21 23.41
N GLU A 604 13.72 -0.15 22.63
CA GLU A 604 13.44 1.20 23.15
C GLU A 604 11.93 1.50 23.22
N TRP A 605 11.20 1.10 22.17
CA TRP A 605 9.80 1.52 21.97
C TRP A 605 8.76 0.43 22.23
N GLY A 606 9.17 -0.85 22.28
CA GLY A 606 8.30 -2.03 22.38
C GLY A 606 7.54 -2.33 21.08
N ASP A 607 7.34 -3.61 20.76
CA ASP A 607 6.43 -4.06 19.68
C ASP A 607 5.91 -5.49 20.00
N PRO A 608 4.59 -5.75 19.94
CA PRO A 608 4.02 -7.10 20.13
C PRO A 608 4.50 -8.15 19.10
N HIS A 609 5.06 -7.77 17.95
CA HIS A 609 5.63 -8.69 16.95
C HIS A 609 7.06 -9.17 17.28
N ASP A 610 7.73 -8.60 18.29
CA ASP A 610 9.10 -8.96 18.67
C ASP A 610 9.25 -10.48 18.97
N ILE A 611 8.19 -11.12 19.51
CA ILE A 611 8.16 -12.55 19.81
C ILE A 611 8.33 -13.41 18.54
N ARG A 612 7.87 -12.93 17.37
CA ARG A 612 7.91 -13.69 16.10
C ARG A 612 9.19 -13.49 15.29
N LEU A 613 10.04 -12.52 15.66
CA LEU A 613 11.30 -12.25 14.94
C LEU A 613 12.32 -13.39 15.05
N ASN A 614 12.12 -14.32 15.97
CA ASN A 614 12.95 -15.52 16.14
C ASN A 614 12.34 -16.78 15.49
N ASP A 615 11.13 -16.69 14.94
CA ASP A 615 10.43 -17.82 14.32
C ASP A 615 10.95 -18.05 12.89
N ARG A 616 11.70 -19.15 12.70
CA ARG A 616 12.24 -19.53 11.39
C ARG A 616 11.15 -19.84 10.37
N GLU A 617 10.01 -20.42 10.76
CA GLU A 617 8.91 -20.63 9.82
C GLU A 617 8.30 -19.31 9.38
N TYR A 618 8.16 -18.36 10.30
CA TYR A 618 7.64 -17.04 9.98
C TYR A 618 8.53 -16.30 8.97
N LEU A 619 9.85 -16.28 9.20
CA LEU A 619 10.80 -15.66 8.28
C LEU A 619 10.84 -16.38 6.93
N LYS A 620 10.68 -17.71 6.90
CA LYS A 620 10.54 -18.47 5.65
C LYS A 620 9.29 -18.05 4.86
N ARG A 621 8.16 -17.81 5.54
CA ARG A 621 6.92 -17.32 4.89
C ARG A 621 7.11 -15.93 4.31
N ILE A 622 7.75 -15.01 5.05
CA ILE A 622 8.08 -13.67 4.55
C ILE A 622 8.95 -13.75 3.29
N ARG A 623 10.03 -14.54 3.33
CA ARG A 623 10.91 -14.77 2.16
C ARG A 623 10.12 -15.26 0.95
N THR A 624 9.26 -16.26 1.16
CA THR A 624 8.43 -16.86 0.11
C THR A 624 7.52 -15.80 -0.53
N GLU A 625 6.87 -14.97 0.29
CA GLU A 625 5.97 -13.93 -0.19
C GLU A 625 6.71 -12.81 -0.93
N LEU A 626 7.87 -12.38 -0.43
CA LEU A 626 8.72 -11.41 -1.12
C LEU A 626 9.19 -11.94 -2.48
N ARG A 627 9.65 -13.20 -2.55
CA ARG A 627 10.04 -13.85 -3.81
C ARG A 627 8.86 -13.97 -4.77
N ARG A 628 7.70 -14.39 -4.29
CA ARG A 628 6.47 -14.48 -5.08
C ARG A 628 6.17 -13.13 -5.72
N ASN A 629 6.20 -12.04 -4.96
CA ASN A 629 5.90 -10.70 -5.47
C ASN A 629 7.00 -10.12 -6.37
N GLN A 630 8.27 -10.47 -6.13
CA GLN A 630 9.40 -10.04 -6.95
C GLN A 630 9.46 -10.74 -8.31
N MET A 631 9.26 -12.06 -8.35
CA MET A 631 9.53 -12.89 -9.52
C MET A 631 8.43 -12.79 -10.59
N ASN A 632 8.84 -12.66 -11.85
CA ASN A 632 7.95 -12.79 -13.00
C ASN A 632 7.66 -14.27 -13.33
N LEU A 633 6.50 -14.55 -13.91
CA LEU A 633 6.16 -15.84 -14.50
C LEU A 633 6.29 -15.73 -16.02
N VAL A 634 7.36 -16.30 -16.59
CA VAL A 634 7.66 -16.20 -18.03
C VAL A 634 7.31 -17.50 -18.73
N LEU A 635 6.47 -17.45 -19.76
CA LEU A 635 6.15 -18.60 -20.61
C LEU A 635 7.02 -18.62 -21.87
N VAL A 636 7.75 -19.71 -22.09
CA VAL A 636 8.52 -20.00 -23.32
C VAL A 636 8.00 -21.27 -24.01
N GLY A 637 8.37 -21.47 -25.28
CA GLY A 637 8.04 -22.67 -26.05
C GLY A 637 7.68 -22.38 -27.50
N MET A 638 7.41 -23.46 -28.25
CA MET A 638 7.15 -23.39 -29.69
C MET A 638 6.00 -22.45 -30.07
N PRO A 639 6.06 -21.80 -31.26
CA PRO A 639 4.91 -21.12 -31.84
C PRO A 639 3.69 -22.04 -31.87
N GLY A 640 2.54 -21.60 -31.36
CA GLY A 640 1.31 -22.42 -31.33
C GLY A 640 1.10 -23.24 -30.06
N SER A 641 2.05 -23.25 -29.11
CA SER A 641 1.91 -24.03 -27.86
C SER A 641 0.84 -23.52 -26.88
N GLY A 642 0.32 -22.30 -27.08
CA GLY A 642 -0.77 -21.72 -26.28
C GLY A 642 -0.35 -20.64 -25.28
N LYS A 643 0.93 -20.25 -25.23
CA LYS A 643 1.51 -19.28 -24.27
C LYS A 643 0.65 -18.04 -24.03
N SER A 644 0.36 -17.24 -25.04
CA SER A 644 -0.45 -16.02 -24.90
C SER A 644 -1.87 -16.29 -24.38
N THR A 645 -2.43 -17.46 -24.67
CA THR A 645 -3.79 -17.83 -24.20
C THR A 645 -3.75 -18.25 -22.73
N ILE A 646 -2.75 -19.04 -22.35
CA ILE A 646 -2.54 -19.49 -20.96
C ILE A 646 -2.14 -18.30 -20.07
N ALA A 647 -1.22 -17.45 -20.53
CA ALA A 647 -0.79 -16.24 -19.82
C ALA A 647 -1.96 -15.33 -19.46
N LYS A 648 -2.91 -15.11 -20.38
CA LYS A 648 -4.16 -14.36 -20.11
C LYS A 648 -4.99 -14.94 -18.97
N ARG A 649 -5.02 -16.27 -18.84
CA ARG A 649 -5.74 -16.94 -17.74
C ARG A 649 -4.98 -16.86 -16.44
N ILE A 650 -3.66 -17.08 -16.47
CA ILE A 650 -2.78 -16.94 -15.31
C ILE A 650 -2.91 -15.53 -14.74
N ALA A 651 -2.71 -14.48 -15.54
CA ALA A 651 -2.81 -13.09 -15.12
C ALA A 651 -4.17 -12.78 -14.45
N LYS A 652 -5.27 -13.30 -15.00
CA LYS A 652 -6.61 -13.15 -14.40
C LYS A 652 -6.75 -13.88 -13.05
N ILE A 653 -6.13 -15.05 -12.90
CA ILE A 653 -6.17 -15.85 -11.66
C ILE A 653 -5.31 -15.20 -10.58
N THR A 654 -4.12 -14.72 -10.93
CA THR A 654 -3.13 -14.20 -9.99
C THR A 654 -3.26 -12.70 -9.74
N GLY A 655 -4.07 -11.98 -10.53
CA GLY A 655 -4.16 -10.51 -10.48
C GLY A 655 -2.91 -9.79 -10.99
N ARG A 656 -2.01 -10.49 -11.69
CA ARG A 656 -0.72 -9.95 -12.16
C ARG A 656 -0.86 -9.24 -13.49
N GLU A 657 -0.01 -8.25 -13.73
CA GLU A 657 0.10 -7.59 -15.03
C GLU A 657 0.45 -8.61 -16.13
N LEU A 658 -0.33 -8.64 -17.21
CA LEU A 658 -0.05 -9.46 -18.39
C LEU A 658 0.78 -8.66 -19.38
N VAL A 659 1.92 -9.22 -19.79
CA VAL A 659 2.74 -8.69 -20.90
C VAL A 659 2.92 -9.76 -21.96
N ASP A 660 2.64 -9.43 -23.22
CA ASP A 660 2.93 -10.29 -24.38
C ASP A 660 3.99 -9.59 -25.23
N THR A 661 5.19 -10.18 -25.35
CA THR A 661 6.32 -9.54 -26.05
C THR A 661 6.00 -9.25 -27.51
N ASP A 662 5.19 -10.07 -28.17
CA ASP A 662 4.82 -9.85 -29.57
C ASP A 662 3.89 -8.62 -29.71
N LEU A 663 3.11 -8.30 -28.67
CA LEU A 663 2.29 -7.07 -28.62
C LEU A 663 3.14 -5.85 -28.32
N VAL A 664 4.08 -5.94 -27.38
CA VAL A 664 5.01 -4.83 -27.09
C VAL A 664 5.85 -4.48 -28.33
N ILE A 665 6.34 -5.48 -29.07
CA ILE A 665 7.03 -5.26 -30.35
C ILE A 665 6.10 -4.57 -31.35
N LYS A 666 4.84 -4.99 -31.45
CA LYS A 666 3.85 -4.36 -32.34
C LYS A 666 3.62 -2.89 -31.97
N GLU A 667 3.50 -2.57 -30.69
CA GLU A 667 3.30 -1.21 -30.21
C GLU A 667 4.52 -0.32 -30.53
N LYS A 668 5.74 -0.82 -30.33
CA LYS A 668 6.97 -0.08 -30.61
C LYS A 668 7.26 0.14 -32.09
N THR A 669 6.91 -0.83 -32.93
CA THR A 669 7.35 -0.86 -34.35
C THR A 669 6.21 -0.61 -35.34
N GLY A 670 4.96 -0.54 -34.86
CA GLY A 670 3.75 -0.55 -35.68
C GLY A 670 3.42 -1.91 -36.31
N ASN A 671 4.36 -2.85 -36.32
CA ASN A 671 4.27 -4.11 -37.06
C ASN A 671 4.36 -5.33 -36.14
N ARG A 672 3.58 -6.38 -36.43
CA ARG A 672 3.73 -7.66 -35.72
C ARG A 672 5.05 -8.33 -36.09
N PRO A 673 5.68 -9.13 -35.20
CA PRO A 673 6.90 -9.87 -35.51
C PRO A 673 6.85 -10.67 -36.83
N ALA A 674 5.68 -11.24 -37.15
CA ALA A 674 5.46 -11.99 -38.39
C ALA A 674 5.56 -11.13 -39.68
N ALA A 675 5.27 -9.83 -39.61
CA ALA A 675 5.42 -8.91 -40.73
C ALA A 675 6.85 -8.36 -40.86
N ILE A 676 7.55 -8.20 -39.73
CA ILE A 676 8.97 -7.78 -39.73
C ILE A 676 9.83 -8.89 -40.36
N ILE A 677 9.57 -10.14 -40.01
CA ILE A 677 10.38 -11.28 -40.49
C ILE A 677 10.14 -11.64 -41.96
N SER A 678 9.06 -11.14 -42.59
CA SER A 678 8.78 -11.43 -44.00
C SER A 678 9.67 -10.65 -44.98
N ASP A 679 10.44 -9.66 -44.51
CA ASP A 679 11.52 -9.03 -45.29
C ASP A 679 12.69 -10.04 -45.45
N PRO A 680 12.98 -10.52 -46.68
CA PRO A 680 13.99 -11.54 -46.92
C PRO A 680 15.43 -11.07 -46.74
N ALA A 681 15.70 -9.75 -46.79
CA ALA A 681 17.04 -9.19 -46.79
C ALA A 681 17.54 -8.87 -45.38
N ARG A 682 16.66 -8.34 -44.50
CA ARG A 682 17.07 -7.87 -43.16
C ARG A 682 16.09 -8.22 -42.03
N GLY A 683 14.91 -8.76 -42.34
CA GLY A 683 13.80 -8.92 -41.39
C GLY A 683 14.13 -9.73 -40.15
N GLU A 684 14.84 -10.86 -40.29
CA GLU A 684 15.21 -11.68 -39.13
C GLU A 684 16.22 -10.99 -38.22
N LYS A 685 17.27 -10.37 -38.78
CA LYS A 685 18.30 -9.67 -37.98
C LYS A 685 17.67 -8.54 -37.17
N VAL A 686 16.87 -7.70 -37.83
CA VAL A 686 16.19 -6.55 -37.21
C VAL A 686 15.23 -7.01 -36.11
N LEU A 687 14.41 -8.03 -36.37
CA LEU A 687 13.50 -8.56 -35.36
C LEU A 687 14.26 -9.08 -34.13
N ARG A 688 15.42 -9.74 -34.33
CA ARG A 688 16.22 -10.29 -33.22
C ARG A 688 16.87 -9.20 -32.36
N GLU A 689 17.15 -8.02 -32.90
CA GLU A 689 17.65 -6.87 -32.12
C GLU A 689 16.51 -6.27 -31.28
N ILE A 690 15.36 -6.01 -31.91
CA ILE A 690 14.16 -5.49 -31.23
C ILE A 690 13.65 -6.46 -30.15
N GLU A 691 13.70 -7.76 -30.41
CA GLU A 691 13.31 -8.82 -29.47
C GLU A 691 14.21 -8.82 -28.23
N THR A 692 15.53 -8.62 -28.38
CA THR A 692 16.46 -8.50 -27.25
C THR A 692 16.14 -7.31 -26.36
N GLU A 693 15.99 -6.12 -26.94
CA GLU A 693 15.64 -4.91 -26.18
C GLU A 693 14.29 -5.04 -25.49
N THR A 694 13.30 -5.62 -26.16
CA THR A 694 11.97 -5.86 -25.57
C THR A 694 12.04 -6.82 -24.38
N ILE A 695 12.79 -7.91 -24.49
CA ILE A 695 12.94 -8.87 -23.39
C ILE A 695 13.67 -8.24 -22.21
N LYS A 696 14.72 -7.45 -22.46
CA LYS A 696 15.48 -6.74 -21.43
C LYS A 696 14.58 -5.81 -20.62
N GLU A 697 13.75 -5.02 -21.29
CA GLU A 697 12.80 -4.10 -20.63
C GLU A 697 11.70 -4.84 -19.87
N VAL A 698 11.02 -5.78 -20.53
CA VAL A 698 9.86 -6.47 -19.95
C VAL A 698 10.26 -7.34 -18.74
N CYS A 699 11.41 -8.01 -18.80
CA CYS A 699 11.89 -8.86 -17.72
C CYS A 699 12.57 -8.07 -16.59
N ALA A 700 12.87 -6.78 -16.79
CA ALA A 700 13.40 -5.91 -15.73
C ALA A 700 12.35 -5.58 -14.65
N GLY A 701 11.06 -5.68 -14.99
CA GLY A 701 9.94 -5.51 -14.05
C GLY A 701 9.82 -6.65 -13.04
N ARG A 702 8.86 -6.51 -12.11
CA ARG A 702 8.56 -7.47 -11.04
C ARG A 702 7.11 -7.92 -11.12
N GLY A 703 6.84 -9.13 -10.65
CA GLY A 703 5.47 -9.60 -10.42
C GLY A 703 4.61 -9.84 -11.68
N LYS A 704 5.18 -9.84 -12.89
CA LYS A 704 4.42 -9.91 -14.15
C LYS A 704 4.18 -11.34 -14.62
N VAL A 705 3.19 -11.52 -15.50
CA VAL A 705 3.00 -12.73 -16.31
C VAL A 705 3.38 -12.40 -17.75
N ILE A 706 4.46 -13.00 -18.25
CA ILE A 706 5.08 -12.65 -19.53
C ILE A 706 4.91 -13.81 -20.51
N ALA A 707 4.25 -13.58 -21.64
CA ALA A 707 4.23 -14.49 -22.78
C ALA A 707 5.28 -14.06 -23.81
N THR A 708 6.14 -15.00 -24.21
CA THR A 708 7.22 -14.71 -25.17
C THR A 708 6.93 -15.21 -26.59
N GLY A 709 7.60 -14.60 -27.56
CA GLY A 709 7.64 -15.07 -28.94
C GLY A 709 8.39 -16.41 -29.07
N GLY A 710 8.12 -17.17 -30.13
CA GLY A 710 8.82 -18.46 -30.34
C GLY A 710 10.31 -18.33 -30.67
N GLY A 711 10.80 -17.13 -31.00
CA GLY A 711 12.21 -16.85 -31.26
C GLY A 711 13.00 -16.38 -30.03
N SER A 712 12.31 -16.09 -28.92
CA SER A 712 12.86 -15.30 -27.83
C SER A 712 14.04 -15.95 -27.12
N VAL A 713 14.16 -17.28 -27.14
CA VAL A 713 15.27 -18.02 -26.50
C VAL A 713 16.51 -18.21 -27.38
N LEU A 714 16.46 -17.83 -28.68
CA LEU A 714 17.52 -18.17 -29.63
C LEU A 714 18.85 -17.48 -29.31
N LYS A 715 18.82 -16.20 -28.95
CA LYS A 715 20.01 -15.46 -28.53
C LYS A 715 20.40 -15.83 -27.09
N PRO A 716 21.69 -16.12 -26.80
CA PRO A 716 22.18 -16.35 -25.44
C PRO A 716 21.86 -15.22 -24.46
N GLU A 717 21.96 -13.99 -24.93
CA GLU A 717 21.65 -12.79 -24.14
C GLU A 717 20.20 -12.77 -23.67
N ASN A 718 19.24 -13.10 -24.54
CA ASN A 718 17.83 -13.15 -24.16
C ASN A 718 17.57 -14.18 -23.06
N ARG A 719 18.26 -15.32 -23.09
CA ARG A 719 18.11 -16.36 -22.04
C ARG A 719 18.54 -15.85 -20.67
N MET A 720 19.60 -15.03 -20.62
CA MET A 720 20.04 -14.38 -19.39
C MET A 720 18.96 -13.43 -18.84
N TRP A 721 18.41 -12.57 -19.71
CA TRP A 721 17.36 -11.63 -19.32
C TRP A 721 16.06 -12.32 -18.89
N LEU A 722 15.65 -13.39 -19.59
CA LEU A 722 14.46 -14.16 -19.24
C LEU A 722 14.60 -14.79 -17.84
N ARG A 723 15.78 -15.27 -17.47
CA ARG A 723 16.05 -15.88 -16.16
C ARG A 723 16.32 -14.87 -15.04
N ALA A 724 16.74 -13.65 -15.36
CA ALA A 724 17.27 -12.70 -14.39
C ALA A 724 16.33 -12.43 -13.20
N ASN A 725 15.04 -12.18 -13.47
CA ASN A 725 14.06 -11.90 -12.41
C ASN A 725 12.75 -12.66 -12.63
N SER A 726 12.84 -13.91 -13.08
CA SER A 726 11.66 -14.69 -13.47
C SER A 726 11.82 -16.17 -13.16
N VAL A 727 10.70 -16.87 -13.00
CA VAL A 727 10.61 -18.33 -13.20
C VAL A 727 10.20 -18.57 -14.65
N VAL A 728 11.06 -19.26 -15.41
CA VAL A 728 10.85 -19.55 -16.83
C VAL A 728 10.19 -20.91 -16.99
N ILE A 729 8.97 -20.92 -17.52
CA ILE A 729 8.15 -22.13 -17.70
C ILE A 729 8.07 -22.47 -19.19
N TYR A 730 8.57 -23.64 -19.56
CA TYR A 730 8.43 -24.17 -20.91
C TYR A 730 7.09 -24.90 -21.06
N ILE A 731 6.21 -24.34 -21.90
CA ILE A 731 4.97 -25.00 -22.33
C ILE A 731 5.26 -25.86 -23.56
N SER A 732 5.49 -27.15 -23.31
CA SER A 732 5.66 -28.18 -24.35
C SER A 732 4.29 -28.69 -24.83
N ARG A 733 4.19 -29.09 -26.11
CA ARG A 733 2.93 -29.54 -26.72
C ARG A 733 3.21 -30.54 -27.86
N PRO A 734 2.38 -31.58 -28.08
CA PRO A 734 2.58 -32.51 -29.19
C PRO A 734 2.59 -31.81 -30.56
N LEU A 735 3.41 -32.32 -31.48
CA LEU A 735 3.57 -31.76 -32.84
C LEU A 735 2.22 -31.60 -33.57
N SER A 736 1.34 -32.60 -33.45
CA SER A 736 0.01 -32.62 -34.05
C SER A 736 -0.92 -31.50 -33.55
N MET A 737 -0.61 -30.87 -32.43
CA MET A 737 -1.43 -29.83 -31.80
C MET A 737 -0.84 -28.42 -31.92
N LEU A 738 0.31 -28.26 -32.60
CA LEU A 738 0.91 -26.95 -32.83
C LEU A 738 0.23 -26.25 -34.01
N SER A 739 -0.47 -25.14 -33.73
CA SER A 739 -1.13 -24.37 -34.78
C SER A 739 -0.13 -23.68 -35.71
N VAL A 740 -0.24 -23.96 -37.01
CA VAL A 740 0.57 -23.33 -38.10
C VAL A 740 -0.08 -22.09 -38.72
N LYS A 741 -1.33 -21.77 -38.37
CA LYS A 741 -2.10 -20.67 -38.97
C LYS A 741 -1.47 -19.30 -38.63
N ASN A 742 -1.22 -18.47 -39.64
CA ASN A 742 -0.57 -17.15 -39.52
C ASN A 742 0.86 -17.18 -38.93
N ARG A 743 1.64 -18.23 -39.22
CA ARG A 743 3.02 -18.40 -38.72
C ARG A 743 3.98 -18.71 -39.87
N PRO A 744 4.56 -17.69 -40.53
CA PRO A 744 5.36 -17.86 -41.75
C PRO A 744 6.52 -18.86 -41.60
N LEU A 745 7.26 -18.80 -40.49
CA LEU A 745 8.36 -19.74 -40.22
C LEU A 745 7.90 -21.19 -40.07
N SER A 746 6.78 -21.42 -39.41
CA SER A 746 6.21 -22.77 -39.21
C SER A 746 5.64 -23.34 -40.50
N GLN A 747 5.13 -22.48 -41.39
CA GLN A 747 4.65 -22.85 -42.72
C GLN A 747 5.80 -23.13 -43.71
N GLY A 748 6.92 -22.42 -43.59
CA GLY A 748 8.09 -22.60 -44.47
C GLY A 748 9.01 -23.77 -44.12
N LYS A 749 9.53 -23.83 -42.88
CA LYS A 749 10.54 -24.83 -42.47
C LYS A 749 9.96 -26.17 -42.01
N GLY A 750 8.66 -26.22 -41.73
CA GLY A 750 8.01 -27.36 -41.06
C GLY A 750 8.18 -27.33 -39.55
N VAL A 751 7.12 -27.67 -38.82
CA VAL A 751 7.06 -27.59 -37.34
C VAL A 751 8.02 -28.57 -36.67
N GLU A 752 8.20 -29.76 -37.25
CA GLU A 752 9.07 -30.82 -36.75
C GLU A 752 10.54 -30.41 -36.76
N LYS A 753 11.03 -29.89 -37.90
CA LYS A 753 12.39 -29.38 -38.05
C LYS A 753 12.68 -28.23 -37.07
N LEU A 754 11.73 -27.31 -36.92
CA LEU A 754 11.84 -26.21 -35.95
C LEU A 754 11.88 -26.71 -34.49
N LEU A 755 11.11 -27.74 -34.14
CA LEU A 755 11.16 -28.34 -32.80
C LEU A 755 12.51 -29.01 -32.55
N HIS A 756 13.06 -29.73 -33.53
CA HIS A 756 14.39 -30.32 -33.45
C HIS A 756 15.48 -29.26 -33.26
N GLU A 757 15.40 -28.14 -33.99
CA GLU A 757 16.34 -27.02 -33.87
C GLU A 757 16.26 -26.28 -32.52
N ARG A 758 15.05 -26.14 -31.93
CA ARG A 758 14.78 -25.23 -30.80
C ARG A 758 14.43 -25.90 -29.47
N GLY A 759 13.97 -27.14 -29.49
CA GLY A 759 13.42 -27.85 -28.33
C GLY A 759 14.38 -27.86 -27.14
N TRP A 760 15.62 -28.28 -27.39
CA TRP A 760 16.68 -28.33 -26.39
C TRP A 760 17.04 -26.94 -25.83
N ILE A 761 16.84 -25.86 -26.59
CA ILE A 761 17.09 -24.48 -26.13
C ILE A 761 16.01 -24.07 -25.14
N TYR A 762 14.73 -24.40 -25.38
CA TYR A 762 13.68 -24.14 -24.41
C TYR A 762 13.91 -24.91 -23.11
N GLU A 763 14.29 -26.19 -23.21
CA GLU A 763 14.58 -27.03 -22.05
C GLU A 763 15.76 -26.48 -21.23
N LYS A 764 16.85 -26.07 -21.87
CA LYS A 764 17.99 -25.45 -21.16
C LYS A 764 17.71 -24.06 -20.59
N THR A 765 16.69 -23.36 -21.09
CA THR A 765 16.35 -22.02 -20.60
C THR A 765 15.38 -22.08 -19.42
N ALA A 766 14.44 -23.04 -19.45
CA ALA A 766 13.36 -23.14 -18.49
C ALA A 766 13.81 -23.71 -17.15
N ASP A 767 13.16 -23.21 -16.09
CA ASP A 767 13.23 -23.76 -14.74
C ASP A 767 12.21 -24.89 -14.57
N ILE A 768 11.07 -24.80 -15.26
CA ILE A 768 9.98 -25.78 -15.18
C ILE A 768 9.54 -26.17 -16.59
N LYS A 769 9.42 -27.47 -16.87
CA LYS A 769 8.78 -27.99 -18.08
C LYS A 769 7.36 -28.47 -17.77
N ILE A 770 6.37 -27.98 -18.52
CA ILE A 770 4.98 -28.41 -18.39
C ILE A 770 4.49 -28.93 -19.75
N HIS A 771 3.85 -30.10 -19.72
CA HIS A 771 3.23 -30.69 -20.90
C HIS A 771 1.78 -30.22 -21.07
N ASN A 772 1.47 -29.61 -22.21
CA ASN A 772 0.12 -29.19 -22.56
C ASN A 772 -0.50 -30.16 -23.58
N GLY A 773 -1.29 -31.12 -23.09
CA GLY A 773 -2.09 -32.03 -23.91
C GLY A 773 -3.49 -31.51 -24.27
N HIS A 774 -3.86 -30.29 -23.86
CA HIS A 774 -5.23 -29.79 -23.94
C HIS A 774 -5.50 -28.92 -25.19
N PHE A 775 -6.73 -28.97 -25.70
CA PHE A 775 -7.17 -28.11 -26.82
C PHE A 775 -7.86 -26.84 -26.32
N PHE A 776 -7.19 -25.69 -26.50
CA PHE A 776 -7.73 -24.38 -26.14
C PHE A 776 -7.84 -23.46 -27.38
N GLY A 777 -9.06 -23.12 -27.81
CA GLY A 777 -9.33 -22.04 -28.76
C GLY A 777 -9.36 -22.39 -30.26
N ALA A 778 -10.18 -21.62 -31.00
CA ALA A 778 -10.91 -21.91 -32.23
C ALA A 778 -10.18 -22.59 -33.42
N GLY A 779 -10.53 -23.87 -33.63
CA GLY A 779 -10.71 -24.43 -34.97
C GLY A 779 -12.18 -24.77 -35.14
N GLU A 780 -12.91 -24.04 -35.99
CA GLU A 780 -14.06 -24.66 -36.68
C GLU A 780 -13.46 -25.67 -37.67
N ASP A 781 -13.31 -26.92 -37.25
CA ASP A 781 -13.07 -28.00 -38.22
C ASP A 781 -14.40 -28.31 -38.91
N LYS A 782 -14.67 -27.55 -39.98
CA LYS A 782 -15.76 -27.85 -40.93
C LYS A 782 -15.46 -29.02 -41.85
N GLU A 783 -14.30 -29.68 -41.76
CA GLU A 783 -13.90 -30.68 -42.78
C GLU A 783 -14.08 -32.15 -42.42
N ASN A 784 -14.53 -32.51 -41.21
CA ASN A 784 -14.75 -33.93 -40.87
C ASN A 784 -16.22 -34.38 -40.75
N ARG A 785 -17.17 -33.60 -41.29
CA ARG A 785 -18.57 -34.02 -41.45
C ARG A 785 -18.89 -34.32 -42.91
N GLY A 786 -18.33 -35.41 -43.42
CA GLY A 786 -18.55 -35.81 -44.80
C GLY A 786 -18.20 -37.25 -45.11
N LYS A 787 -18.58 -38.22 -44.26
CA LYS A 787 -18.78 -39.64 -44.62
C LYS A 787 -19.21 -40.45 -43.39
N ARG A 788 -20.52 -40.49 -43.12
CA ARG A 788 -21.26 -41.75 -42.89
C ARG A 788 -22.76 -41.46 -42.79
N ARG A 789 -23.45 -42.14 -43.70
CA ARG A 789 -24.84 -42.03 -44.13
C ARG A 789 -25.85 -42.56 -43.10
N ASN A 790 -27.07 -42.03 -43.27
CA ASN A 790 -28.39 -42.66 -43.15
C ASN A 790 -29.11 -42.73 -41.80
N GLY A 791 -30.32 -42.15 -41.78
CA GLY A 791 -31.41 -42.54 -40.87
C GLY A 791 -32.24 -41.36 -40.34
N ARG A 792 -33.25 -40.93 -41.10
CA ARG A 792 -34.29 -39.97 -40.69
C ARG A 792 -35.14 -40.53 -39.53
N ASN A 793 -35.36 -39.80 -38.44
CA ASN A 793 -36.60 -39.04 -38.19
C ASN A 793 -36.70 -38.43 -36.78
N ARG A 794 -37.23 -37.20 -36.80
CA ARG A 794 -37.75 -36.27 -35.78
C ARG A 794 -38.33 -36.87 -34.47
N ASN A 795 -37.88 -36.37 -33.32
CA ASN A 795 -38.60 -35.36 -32.51
C ASN A 795 -37.76 -34.89 -31.28
N GLU A 796 -37.56 -33.56 -31.24
CA GLU A 796 -37.36 -32.62 -30.12
C GLU A 796 -37.53 -33.13 -28.66
N LYS A 797 -36.73 -32.73 -27.65
CA LYS A 797 -36.24 -31.38 -27.26
C LYS A 797 -35.10 -31.51 -26.22
N GLY A 798 -34.11 -30.60 -26.28
CA GLY A 798 -33.24 -30.30 -25.12
C GLY A 798 -31.73 -30.23 -25.40
N LYS A 799 -31.24 -29.14 -26.02
CA LYS A 799 -29.80 -28.78 -25.99
C LYS A 799 -29.63 -27.27 -25.84
N GLY A 800 -29.53 -26.82 -24.60
CA GLY A 800 -28.95 -25.54 -24.21
C GLY A 800 -27.61 -25.77 -23.51
N PHE A 801 -26.62 -26.38 -24.16
CA PHE A 801 -25.28 -26.55 -23.60
C PHE A 801 -24.29 -26.81 -24.75
N VAL A 802 -23.34 -25.89 -25.00
CA VAL A 802 -21.88 -26.12 -25.21
C VAL A 802 -21.21 -24.75 -25.40
N ARG A 803 -20.93 -24.04 -24.30
CA ARG A 803 -19.89 -22.97 -24.27
C ARG A 803 -19.04 -22.98 -22.98
N ASN A 804 -19.45 -23.77 -21.97
CA ASN A 804 -18.84 -23.78 -20.63
C ASN A 804 -17.79 -24.88 -20.37
N SER A 805 -17.65 -25.94 -21.17
CA SER A 805 -16.67 -27.01 -20.88
C SER A 805 -15.23 -26.62 -21.22
N TYR A 806 -15.00 -25.98 -22.38
CA TYR A 806 -13.67 -25.52 -22.82
C TYR A 806 -13.01 -24.52 -21.85
N ASN A 807 -13.81 -23.62 -21.25
CA ASN A 807 -13.30 -22.63 -20.30
C ASN A 807 -12.95 -23.25 -18.94
N ARG A 808 -13.57 -24.37 -18.55
CA ARG A 808 -13.20 -25.09 -17.32
C ARG A 808 -11.83 -25.75 -17.44
N ASP A 809 -11.50 -26.29 -18.61
CA ASP A 809 -10.24 -27.00 -18.84
C ASP A 809 -9.02 -26.06 -18.85
N ILE A 810 -9.10 -24.92 -19.56
CA ILE A 810 -7.99 -23.95 -19.59
C ILE A 810 -7.73 -23.29 -18.24
N ASN A 811 -8.78 -23.02 -17.46
CA ASN A 811 -8.63 -22.44 -16.14
C ASN A 811 -7.99 -23.46 -15.17
N SER A 812 -8.36 -24.74 -15.25
CA SER A 812 -7.70 -25.80 -14.48
C SER A 812 -6.23 -25.95 -14.85
N PHE A 813 -5.89 -25.93 -16.15
CA PHE A 813 -4.51 -25.97 -16.60
C PHE A 813 -3.71 -24.73 -16.14
N ALA A 814 -4.29 -23.53 -16.27
CA ALA A 814 -3.65 -22.30 -15.77
C ALA A 814 -3.41 -22.34 -14.26
N ARG A 815 -4.36 -22.85 -13.44
CA ARG A 815 -4.16 -23.07 -12.01
C ARG A 815 -3.06 -24.10 -11.72
N TYR A 816 -2.90 -25.11 -12.57
CA TYR A 816 -1.79 -26.05 -12.45
C TYR A 816 -0.44 -25.37 -12.71
N VAL A 817 -0.34 -24.53 -13.74
CA VAL A 817 0.87 -23.73 -14.00
C VAL A 817 1.18 -22.80 -12.82
N VAL A 818 0.17 -22.13 -12.25
CA VAL A 818 0.33 -21.28 -11.06
C VAL A 818 0.84 -22.09 -9.86
N ARG A 819 0.26 -23.27 -9.58
CA ARG A 819 0.77 -24.15 -8.51
C ARG A 819 2.22 -24.55 -8.72
N ARG A 820 2.63 -24.89 -9.95
CA ARG A 820 4.04 -25.21 -10.23
C ARG A 820 4.97 -24.02 -10.02
N PHE A 821 4.51 -22.82 -10.37
CA PHE A 821 5.22 -21.58 -10.05
C PHE A 821 5.35 -21.38 -8.54
N ASP A 822 4.27 -21.51 -7.78
CA ASP A 822 4.30 -21.34 -6.32
C ASP A 822 5.18 -22.39 -5.62
N GLN A 823 5.14 -23.65 -6.07
CA GLN A 823 6.01 -24.72 -5.56
C GLN A 823 7.49 -24.38 -5.75
N PHE A 824 7.88 -23.90 -6.94
CA PHE A 824 9.25 -23.48 -7.21
C PHE A 824 9.70 -22.32 -6.30
N ILE A 825 8.79 -21.39 -5.98
CA ILE A 825 9.08 -20.29 -5.05
C ILE A 825 9.24 -20.79 -3.60
N GLU A 826 8.46 -21.79 -3.18
CA GLU A 826 8.45 -22.35 -1.81
C GLU A 826 9.64 -23.28 -1.52
N GLU A 827 9.99 -24.15 -2.47
CA GLU A 827 11.11 -25.09 -2.38
C GLU A 827 12.47 -24.35 -2.42
N GLY A 828 12.49 -23.16 -3.00
CA GLY A 828 13.72 -22.44 -3.30
C GLY A 828 14.53 -23.15 -4.38
N GLU A 829 15.65 -22.59 -4.80
CA GLU A 829 16.59 -23.23 -5.75
C GLU A 829 17.34 -24.41 -5.08
N GLN A 830 16.63 -25.28 -4.36
CA GLN A 830 17.15 -26.58 -3.99
C GLN A 830 16.98 -27.47 -5.22
N ASN A 831 18.11 -27.77 -5.87
CA ASN A 831 18.20 -28.89 -6.80
C ASN A 831 17.63 -30.13 -6.12
N GLU A 832 16.43 -30.54 -6.55
CA GLU A 832 15.96 -31.89 -6.34
C GLU A 832 16.87 -32.82 -7.14
N ASP A 833 17.81 -33.45 -6.44
CA ASP A 833 18.11 -34.85 -6.67
C ASP A 833 16.81 -35.63 -6.46
N THR A 834 15.99 -35.72 -7.49
CA THR A 834 14.96 -36.76 -7.62
C THR A 834 15.24 -37.56 -8.88
N ASP A 835 16.29 -38.38 -8.80
CA ASP A 835 16.29 -39.66 -9.50
C ASP A 835 15.12 -40.48 -8.94
N ASN A 836 14.02 -40.54 -9.71
CA ASN A 836 13.08 -41.66 -9.77
C ASN A 836 12.23 -41.59 -11.04
#